data_AF-A0A6G0UWS5-F1
#
_entry.id   AF-A0A6G0UWS5-F1
#
_cell.length_a   1.000
_cell.length_b   1.000
_cell.length_c   1.000
_cell.angle_alpha   90.00
_cell.angle_beta   90.00
_cell.angle_gamma   90.00
#
_symmetry.space_group_name_H-M   'P 1'
#
loop_
_entity.id
_entity.type
_entity.pdbx_description
1 polymer ?
#
loop_
_entity_poly.entity_id
_entity_poly.type
_entity_poly.pdbx_seq_one_letter_code
_entity_poly.pdbx_strand_id
1 'polypeptide(L)'
;MSALRSALQKNVFQPDEERLIDVVQISPQDGKKHKKEAYMCIAMTIEQPFSVRLYVVKADRDMLRKREKFTLRDVRVVDGINPRKAIPEFTMKILEQDFVLITSTYEEKEKFIRQLYKFSNQYLPVHKPEFINIQLPVDVVPISQTSEQNEAVITENLPISAKEEADFRNLLSKANLTIGDAKKFAAVLNEKLLELDGANIESIMGNEHAVISLINLVDGALDEVNSLEQQLNELDNILLFVRDSVELIEEKDSLGQVERENTERLRRELEEFIFHLDTINDNHIQVLRDARLSDPASINQCCIAARAMNNFLNKKTELISMVAYQSRISEINQVRNEFVDKLFSHISALFDKMETMVEDQEWDSLILQIQTQRHRALSPFAELVAWLKSTSTTAYNDAIKRYMSRADALYRKEFKRFFTAINQRAATLAGRKDSGGPNNPVDQAYISLLETIMGEARNAVEAEQKFCVRFFQISADLLNTVETRSSESGDSGGVFGGKTVERQFNDQVKTVMQPIFCSFMPCLSEFIELCGKQSNLVLLLLYVTLSKKLHNHHDTGSYFTVIYGSSMILFKQRIDQLMQDVARGFENYRPAKKTRVGILPIISQFGNLARHCEELFANSERRTDLEKWHEKLIDALFKGINGVADSSYSKSPPSVVRFENFHQLYLTLSELKIECMDIRRKESRKIYQTNIDNYVREYMGRPLEKIHIFFEQIERAIEGGMRPEEVGYQQQFSRIELKKVLSAYPGKEVKKGLENLYKKIEKHLVEGSLLIEVVWRQMQEEFLKQLKVYQQMMAKCYPNARMDLEVSIQDDVKMLRSRLASGIGSMRYASEIPTMKDTSVQDYRNLRTVKAVYGCGLTKTGSLATSSYVEKRSSPESISRPVRIGYCVGKKIKKVAAGFGFSLFASSNELYGSGLNNFYQLGGPVNDENHKRTEQYYIGGKKIVLPENSGKIVDIAAGRLHSLVATTSKVYAFGNNAQGQCGQNPEKHPSVTHSTSYTKLVHVDLPDGAVPKKIHCSLDTSFVLLEDGRLFSFGLNTDGQTGSGFSETNWIPSEVQGDVKGEHIVDVAGSGDTIMAVNKSGDVFGWGLNEYGQLQVVTDDIQIDFPRALNFKLGKVISVAASGSSCILCTSEGLAYSWGSQILGFGPEVTTLSRPMLLDPPLFSSAANNDGRIKKVFAGCYSMGALTSEGNFFIWGMNRYGSLGLGHSDDQLFPFQVFIPEQIKTVSLGPDHSLFLTQ
;
A
#
# COMPACT_ATOMS: atom_id res chain seq x y z
N MET A 1 -38.72 -7.70 -50.25
CA MET A 1 -37.73 -7.88 -49.16
C MET A 1 -37.12 -9.29 -49.06
N SER A 2 -37.91 -10.38 -49.08
CA SER A 2 -37.37 -11.76 -48.91
C SER A 2 -36.29 -12.18 -49.94
N ALA A 3 -36.48 -11.89 -51.23
CA ALA A 3 -35.49 -12.17 -52.28
C ALA A 3 -34.18 -11.37 -52.11
N LEU A 4 -34.27 -10.10 -51.69
CA LEU A 4 -33.12 -9.24 -51.39
C LEU A 4 -32.34 -9.77 -50.17
N ARG A 5 -33.04 -10.17 -49.11
CA ARG A 5 -32.45 -10.75 -47.90
C ARG A 5 -31.71 -12.05 -48.19
N SER A 6 -32.28 -12.91 -49.04
CA SER A 6 -31.62 -14.15 -49.49
C SER A 6 -30.38 -13.85 -50.35
N ALA A 7 -30.42 -12.83 -51.21
CA ALA A 7 -29.29 -12.43 -52.03
C ALA A 7 -28.15 -11.82 -51.19
N LEU A 8 -28.47 -10.95 -50.22
CA LEU A 8 -27.50 -10.38 -49.28
C LEU A 8 -26.86 -11.45 -48.40
N GLN A 9 -27.65 -12.38 -47.85
CA GLN A 9 -27.13 -13.49 -47.06
C GLN A 9 -26.13 -14.32 -47.88
N LYS A 10 -26.50 -14.73 -49.09
CA LYS A 10 -25.68 -15.62 -49.93
C LYS A 10 -24.43 -14.94 -50.50
N ASN A 11 -24.55 -13.70 -50.98
CA ASN A 11 -23.49 -13.04 -51.76
C ASN A 11 -22.59 -12.11 -50.92
N VAL A 12 -23.04 -11.65 -49.74
CA VAL A 12 -22.33 -10.60 -48.97
C VAL A 12 -21.96 -11.06 -47.56
N PHE A 13 -22.79 -11.83 -46.86
CA PHE A 13 -22.55 -12.20 -45.46
C PHE A 13 -22.05 -13.64 -45.27
N GLN A 14 -22.51 -14.59 -46.09
CA GLN A 14 -22.06 -16.00 -46.04
C GLN A 14 -20.57 -16.19 -46.36
N PRO A 15 -19.93 -15.44 -47.30
CA PRO A 15 -18.48 -15.52 -47.52
C PRO A 15 -17.63 -15.06 -46.32
N ASP A 16 -18.20 -14.23 -45.43
CA ASP A 16 -17.53 -13.69 -44.23
C ASP A 16 -17.97 -14.42 -42.94
N GLU A 17 -18.62 -15.58 -43.05
CA GLU A 17 -19.14 -16.38 -41.92
C GLU A 17 -20.08 -15.59 -40.97
N GLU A 18 -20.86 -14.66 -41.54
CA GLU A 18 -21.82 -13.84 -40.82
C GLU A 18 -23.27 -14.21 -41.22
N ARG A 19 -24.16 -14.29 -40.23
CA ARG A 19 -25.60 -14.47 -40.41
C ARG A 19 -26.31 -13.12 -40.38
N LEU A 20 -27.02 -12.80 -41.45
CA LEU A 20 -27.86 -11.60 -41.57
C LEU A 20 -29.14 -11.77 -40.74
N ILE A 21 -29.32 -10.89 -39.75
CA ILE A 21 -30.46 -10.90 -38.84
C ILE A 21 -31.59 -10.02 -39.37
N ASP A 22 -31.30 -8.82 -39.86
CA ASP A 22 -32.32 -7.96 -40.46
C ASP A 22 -31.74 -6.87 -41.37
N VAL A 23 -32.57 -6.29 -42.24
CA VAL A 23 -32.16 -5.30 -43.25
C VAL A 23 -33.21 -4.21 -43.49
N VAL A 24 -32.76 -2.96 -43.58
CA VAL A 24 -33.61 -1.76 -43.83
C VAL A 24 -32.94 -0.84 -44.85
N GLN A 25 -33.72 -0.07 -45.61
CA GLN A 25 -33.19 0.85 -46.62
C GLN A 25 -32.84 2.22 -46.01
N ILE A 26 -31.74 2.83 -46.47
CA ILE A 26 -31.30 4.17 -46.05
C ILE A 26 -31.84 5.21 -47.03
N SER A 27 -32.49 6.26 -46.51
CA SER A 27 -33.03 7.37 -47.29
C SER A 27 -31.91 8.28 -47.81
N PRO A 28 -31.97 8.79 -49.06
CA PRO A 28 -31.02 9.78 -49.55
C PRO A 28 -31.32 11.16 -48.95
N GLN A 29 -30.42 11.67 -48.09
CA GLN A 29 -30.48 13.06 -47.62
C GLN A 29 -30.21 14.06 -48.76
N ASP A 30 -31.04 15.10 -48.82
CA ASP A 30 -31.03 16.27 -49.72
C ASP A 30 -31.22 16.03 -51.23
N GLY A 31 -32.48 16.03 -51.67
CA GLY A 31 -32.94 16.70 -52.90
C GLY A 31 -32.31 16.34 -54.27
N LYS A 32 -31.39 15.38 -54.37
CA LYS A 32 -30.71 14.99 -55.61
C LYS A 32 -31.10 13.57 -56.03
N LYS A 33 -31.94 13.47 -57.06
CA LYS A 33 -32.61 12.25 -57.59
C LYS A 33 -31.72 11.09 -58.08
N HIS A 34 -30.39 11.10 -57.88
CA HIS A 34 -29.52 10.01 -58.32
C HIS A 34 -28.40 9.71 -57.31
N LYS A 35 -28.71 8.89 -56.30
CA LYS A 35 -27.71 8.14 -55.52
C LYS A 35 -28.12 6.66 -55.46
N LYS A 36 -27.13 5.78 -55.60
CA LYS A 36 -27.28 4.31 -55.61
C LYS A 36 -27.92 3.83 -54.31
N GLU A 37 -28.76 2.79 -54.41
CA GLU A 37 -29.45 2.18 -53.26
C GLU A 37 -28.46 1.76 -52.16
N ALA A 38 -28.81 2.08 -50.91
CA ALA A 38 -28.04 1.81 -49.71
C ALA A 38 -28.92 1.17 -48.65
N TYR A 39 -28.39 0.16 -47.96
CA TYR A 39 -29.10 -0.64 -46.97
C TYR A 39 -28.31 -0.72 -45.66
N MET A 40 -29.01 -0.66 -44.54
CA MET A 40 -28.47 -0.92 -43.20
C MET A 40 -28.81 -2.35 -42.80
N CYS A 41 -27.79 -3.14 -42.44
CA CYS A 41 -27.91 -4.56 -42.13
C CYS A 41 -27.41 -4.88 -40.72
N ILE A 42 -28.15 -5.67 -39.96
CA ILE A 42 -27.68 -6.25 -38.68
C ILE A 42 -27.19 -7.67 -38.96
N ALA A 43 -25.94 -7.98 -38.63
CA ALA A 43 -25.36 -9.30 -38.83
C ALA A 43 -24.65 -9.81 -37.57
N MET A 44 -24.58 -11.13 -37.41
CA MET A 44 -23.93 -11.80 -36.28
C MET A 44 -22.95 -12.85 -36.79
N THR A 45 -21.76 -12.96 -36.18
CA THR A 45 -20.80 -14.03 -36.52
C THR A 45 -21.35 -15.42 -36.20
N ILE A 46 -20.99 -16.43 -36.98
CA ILE A 46 -21.46 -17.81 -36.77
C ILE A 46 -20.58 -18.56 -35.74
N GLU A 47 -19.32 -18.18 -35.58
CA GLU A 47 -18.40 -18.77 -34.59
C GLU A 47 -18.29 -17.95 -33.29
N GLN A 48 -18.03 -18.64 -32.17
CA GLN A 48 -17.88 -18.01 -30.86
C GLN A 48 -16.49 -17.35 -30.68
N PRO A 49 -16.43 -16.14 -30.09
CA PRO A 49 -17.52 -15.40 -29.47
C PRO A 49 -18.44 -14.69 -30.48
N PHE A 50 -19.76 -14.82 -30.29
CA PHE A 50 -20.76 -14.17 -31.13
C PHE A 50 -20.62 -12.64 -31.05
N SER A 51 -20.42 -12.00 -32.21
CA SER A 51 -20.30 -10.55 -32.34
C SER A 51 -21.40 -10.02 -33.26
N VAL A 52 -22.24 -9.13 -32.74
CA VAL A 52 -23.28 -8.42 -33.51
C VAL A 52 -22.69 -7.13 -34.09
N ARG A 53 -22.90 -6.91 -35.38
CA ARG A 53 -22.33 -5.80 -36.16
C ARG A 53 -23.41 -5.18 -37.06
N LEU A 54 -23.34 -3.87 -37.23
CA LEU A 54 -24.15 -3.14 -38.21
C LEU A 54 -23.30 -2.83 -39.44
N TYR A 55 -23.86 -3.02 -40.63
CA TYR A 55 -23.18 -2.74 -41.89
C TYR A 55 -24.03 -1.85 -42.80
N VAL A 56 -23.39 -0.85 -43.40
CA VAL A 56 -23.97 -0.11 -44.53
C VAL A 56 -23.52 -0.79 -45.81
N VAL A 57 -24.47 -1.32 -46.57
CA VAL A 57 -24.25 -2.00 -47.85
C VAL A 57 -24.72 -1.09 -48.98
N LYS A 58 -23.87 -0.82 -49.97
CA LYS A 58 -24.21 0.02 -51.13
C LYS A 58 -23.99 -0.75 -52.43
N ALA A 59 -24.82 -0.48 -53.44
CA ALA A 59 -24.63 -1.04 -54.77
C ALA A 59 -23.37 -0.45 -55.45
N ASP A 60 -22.48 -1.31 -55.95
CA ASP A 60 -21.31 -0.92 -56.74
C ASP A 60 -21.18 -1.80 -57.99
N ARG A 61 -21.34 -1.20 -59.18
CA ARG A 61 -21.29 -1.87 -60.50
C ARG A 61 -22.10 -3.19 -60.51
N ASP A 62 -23.40 -3.10 -60.19
CA ASP A 62 -24.37 -4.21 -60.11
C ASP A 62 -24.09 -5.30 -59.05
N MET A 63 -23.12 -5.08 -58.15
CA MET A 63 -22.87 -5.95 -56.99
C MET A 63 -22.98 -5.19 -55.65
N LEU A 64 -23.71 -5.76 -54.70
CA LEU A 64 -23.84 -5.21 -53.34
C LEU A 64 -22.58 -5.52 -52.52
N ARG A 65 -21.97 -4.51 -51.89
CA ARG A 65 -20.78 -4.68 -51.04
C ARG A 65 -20.90 -3.91 -49.72
N LYS A 66 -20.32 -4.46 -48.64
CA LYS A 66 -20.16 -3.80 -47.33
C LYS A 66 -19.27 -2.57 -47.50
N ARG A 67 -19.73 -1.39 -47.05
CA ARG A 67 -18.98 -0.12 -47.15
C ARG A 67 -18.51 0.38 -45.79
N GLU A 68 -19.41 0.40 -44.83
CA GLU A 68 -19.12 0.86 -43.48
C GLU A 68 -19.57 -0.21 -42.48
N LYS A 69 -18.81 -0.34 -41.40
CA LYS A 69 -19.00 -1.32 -40.34
C LYS A 69 -19.05 -0.58 -39.01
N PHE A 70 -20.09 -0.84 -38.24
CA PHE A 70 -20.32 -0.30 -36.92
C PHE A 70 -20.57 -1.45 -35.94
N THR A 71 -20.23 -1.21 -34.67
CA THR A 71 -20.58 -2.08 -33.56
C THR A 71 -21.85 -1.58 -32.87
N LEU A 72 -22.49 -2.42 -32.06
CA LEU A 72 -23.67 -1.98 -31.30
C LEU A 72 -23.38 -0.78 -30.38
N ARG A 73 -22.13 -0.63 -29.89
CA ARG A 73 -21.72 0.50 -29.03
C ARG A 73 -21.71 1.84 -29.74
N ASP A 74 -21.60 1.82 -31.07
CA ASP A 74 -21.50 3.05 -31.86
C ASP A 74 -22.88 3.70 -32.05
N VAL A 75 -23.97 2.96 -31.81
CA VAL A 75 -25.34 3.49 -31.87
C VAL A 75 -25.64 4.28 -30.60
N ARG A 76 -25.88 5.60 -30.75
CA ARG A 76 -26.17 6.49 -29.62
C ARG A 76 -27.66 6.67 -29.39
N VAL A 77 -28.42 6.93 -30.46
CA VAL A 77 -29.86 7.21 -30.38
C VAL A 77 -30.59 6.50 -31.51
N VAL A 78 -31.74 5.89 -31.20
CA VAL A 78 -32.70 5.35 -32.17
C VAL A 78 -34.03 6.04 -31.92
N ASP A 79 -34.46 6.88 -32.85
CA ASP A 79 -35.68 7.67 -32.72
C ASP A 79 -36.74 7.16 -33.71
N GLY A 80 -37.85 6.66 -33.16
CA GLY A 80 -38.99 6.15 -33.91
C GLY A 80 -39.79 7.23 -34.64
N ILE A 81 -39.42 8.52 -34.50
CA ILE A 81 -40.07 9.73 -35.04
C ILE A 81 -41.45 9.99 -34.41
N ASN A 82 -42.34 8.99 -34.37
CA ASN A 82 -43.63 9.07 -33.72
C ASN A 82 -44.15 7.67 -33.34
N PRO A 83 -44.43 7.38 -32.05
CA PRO A 83 -44.90 6.07 -31.60
C PRO A 83 -46.40 5.82 -31.82
N ARG A 84 -47.17 6.84 -32.27
CA ARG A 84 -48.64 6.77 -32.42
C ARG A 84 -49.12 6.77 -33.87
N LYS A 85 -48.25 7.08 -34.84
CA LYS A 85 -48.54 6.95 -36.28
C LYS A 85 -47.71 5.83 -36.89
N ALA A 86 -48.35 4.95 -37.66
CA ALA A 86 -47.72 3.83 -38.35
C ALA A 86 -46.84 4.29 -39.54
N ILE A 87 -45.80 5.09 -39.24
CA ILE A 87 -44.88 5.66 -40.22
C ILE A 87 -43.71 4.68 -40.39
N PRO A 88 -43.39 4.25 -41.62
CA PRO A 88 -42.32 3.28 -41.89
C PRO A 88 -40.89 3.87 -41.81
N GLU A 89 -40.76 5.15 -41.48
CA GLU A 89 -39.49 5.88 -41.36
C GLU A 89 -39.07 6.02 -39.89
N PHE A 90 -37.77 5.93 -39.61
CA PHE A 90 -37.15 6.18 -38.31
C PHE A 90 -35.72 6.68 -38.47
N THR A 91 -35.17 7.33 -37.46
CA THR A 91 -33.79 7.84 -37.50
C THR A 91 -32.90 7.10 -36.51
N MET A 92 -31.64 6.92 -36.88
CA MET A 92 -30.63 6.31 -36.03
C MET A 92 -29.35 7.13 -36.09
N LYS A 93 -28.87 7.54 -34.92
CA LYS A 93 -27.62 8.26 -34.74
C LYS A 93 -26.52 7.28 -34.36
N ILE A 94 -25.54 7.12 -35.25
CA ILE A 94 -24.37 6.26 -35.04
C ILE A 94 -23.14 7.18 -35.00
N LEU A 95 -22.43 7.19 -33.86
CA LEU A 95 -21.37 8.17 -33.56
C LEU A 95 -21.87 9.62 -33.69
N GLU A 96 -21.40 10.35 -34.70
CA GLU A 96 -21.82 11.74 -34.99
C GLU A 96 -22.65 11.85 -36.28
N GLN A 97 -23.03 10.72 -36.92
CA GLN A 97 -23.78 10.70 -38.17
C GLN A 97 -25.24 10.28 -37.96
N ASP A 98 -26.15 11.03 -38.56
CA ASP A 98 -27.60 10.76 -38.53
C ASP A 98 -28.03 10.01 -39.79
N PHE A 99 -28.53 8.78 -39.60
CA PHE A 99 -29.09 7.95 -40.67
C PHE A 99 -30.61 7.98 -40.62
N VAL A 100 -31.23 8.34 -41.74
CA VAL A 100 -32.68 8.25 -41.93
C VAL A 100 -32.99 6.92 -42.62
N LEU A 101 -33.79 6.07 -41.98
CA LEU A 101 -34.07 4.70 -42.39
C LEU A 101 -35.55 4.55 -42.74
N ILE A 102 -35.83 3.90 -43.87
CA ILE A 102 -37.18 3.68 -44.38
C ILE A 102 -37.40 2.18 -44.60
N THR A 103 -38.53 1.69 -44.12
CA THR A 103 -39.01 0.30 -44.29
C THR A 103 -40.18 0.24 -45.27
N SER A 104 -40.57 -0.95 -45.72
CA SER A 104 -41.73 -1.09 -46.61
C SER A 104 -43.04 -1.04 -45.83
N THR A 105 -43.04 -1.50 -44.57
CA THR A 105 -44.20 -1.49 -43.68
C THR A 105 -43.79 -1.06 -42.27
N TYR A 106 -44.73 -0.49 -41.52
CA TYR A 106 -44.53 -0.14 -40.11
C TYR A 106 -44.14 -1.36 -39.24
N GLU A 107 -44.71 -2.53 -39.52
CA GLU A 107 -44.36 -3.78 -38.83
C GLU A 107 -42.89 -4.19 -39.05
N GLU A 108 -42.33 -3.95 -40.23
CA GLU A 108 -40.90 -4.21 -40.50
C GLU A 108 -39.99 -3.25 -39.71
N LYS A 109 -40.39 -1.98 -39.55
CA LYS A 109 -39.70 -1.01 -38.69
C LYS A 109 -39.70 -1.47 -37.23
N GLU A 110 -40.87 -1.81 -36.68
CA GLU A 110 -41.00 -2.30 -35.31
C GLU A 110 -40.17 -3.56 -35.08
N LYS A 111 -40.18 -4.49 -36.03
CA LYS A 111 -39.36 -5.71 -35.98
C LYS A 111 -37.87 -5.40 -35.94
N PHE A 112 -37.38 -4.51 -36.80
CA PHE A 112 -35.97 -4.13 -36.85
C PHE A 112 -35.51 -3.46 -35.55
N ILE A 113 -36.32 -2.51 -35.04
CA ILE A 113 -36.07 -1.80 -33.79
C ILE A 113 -36.07 -2.78 -32.59
N ARG A 114 -37.02 -3.73 -32.54
CA ARG A 114 -37.05 -4.76 -31.49
C ARG A 114 -35.83 -5.67 -31.51
N GLN A 115 -35.32 -6.05 -32.68
CA GLN A 115 -34.07 -6.83 -32.78
C GLN A 115 -32.87 -6.03 -32.27
N LEU A 116 -32.78 -4.75 -32.64
CA LEU A 116 -31.71 -3.87 -32.17
C LEU A 116 -31.77 -3.66 -30.65
N TYR A 117 -32.97 -3.44 -30.09
CA TYR A 117 -33.20 -3.34 -28.66
C TYR A 117 -32.79 -4.62 -27.92
N LYS A 118 -33.22 -5.79 -28.43
CA LYS A 118 -32.87 -7.10 -27.86
C LYS A 118 -31.35 -7.31 -27.82
N PHE A 119 -30.64 -7.04 -28.91
CA PHE A 119 -29.20 -7.24 -28.94
C PHE A 119 -28.43 -6.20 -28.13
N SER A 120 -28.89 -4.95 -28.08
CA SER A 120 -28.32 -3.93 -27.20
C SER A 120 -28.46 -4.34 -25.72
N ASN A 121 -29.62 -4.84 -25.30
CA ASN A 121 -29.82 -5.33 -23.93
C ASN A 121 -29.01 -6.60 -23.62
N GLN A 122 -28.86 -7.50 -24.58
CA GLN A 122 -28.15 -8.76 -24.38
C GLN A 122 -26.62 -8.59 -24.36
N TYR A 123 -26.06 -7.64 -25.12
CA TYR A 123 -24.61 -7.53 -25.33
C TYR A 123 -23.97 -6.21 -24.84
N LEU A 124 -24.74 -5.21 -24.39
CA LEU A 124 -24.23 -3.94 -23.85
C LEU A 124 -24.70 -3.65 -22.41
N PRO A 125 -23.83 -3.83 -21.39
CA PRO A 125 -24.21 -3.64 -19.99
C PRO A 125 -24.15 -2.17 -19.50
N VAL A 126 -23.25 -1.33 -20.03
CA VAL A 126 -22.92 -0.01 -19.41
C VAL A 126 -23.18 1.21 -20.31
N HIS A 127 -23.40 1.03 -21.63
CA HIS A 127 -23.72 2.14 -22.55
C HIS A 127 -24.72 1.66 -23.62
N LYS A 128 -26.01 1.73 -23.29
CA LYS A 128 -27.09 1.33 -24.20
C LYS A 128 -27.51 2.51 -25.10
N PRO A 129 -27.92 2.27 -26.35
CA PRO A 129 -28.52 3.30 -27.18
C PRO A 129 -29.80 3.83 -26.55
N GLU A 130 -30.05 5.12 -26.67
CA GLU A 130 -31.29 5.74 -26.22
C GLU A 130 -32.40 5.50 -27.26
N PHE A 131 -33.49 4.84 -26.86
CA PHE A 131 -34.63 4.57 -27.74
C PHE A 131 -35.72 5.61 -27.44
N ILE A 132 -35.95 6.52 -28.39
CA ILE A 132 -36.85 7.67 -28.25
C ILE A 132 -38.05 7.46 -29.19
N ASN A 133 -39.27 7.83 -28.76
CA ASN A 133 -40.49 7.73 -29.59
C ASN A 133 -40.83 6.31 -30.10
N ILE A 134 -40.56 5.28 -29.30
CA ILE A 134 -40.76 3.86 -29.66
C ILE A 134 -41.61 3.17 -28.58
N GLN A 135 -42.59 2.36 -28.97
CA GLN A 135 -43.36 1.53 -28.03
C GLN A 135 -42.53 0.30 -27.63
N LEU A 136 -41.81 0.39 -26.50
CA LEU A 136 -40.99 -0.71 -25.99
C LEU A 136 -41.88 -1.79 -25.35
N PRO A 137 -41.60 -3.10 -25.56
CA PRO A 137 -42.35 -4.16 -24.90
C PRO A 137 -42.13 -4.14 -23.38
N VAL A 138 -43.21 -4.19 -22.60
CA VAL A 138 -43.17 -4.43 -21.15
C VAL A 138 -42.63 -5.84 -20.91
N ASP A 139 -41.65 -5.98 -20.01
CA ASP A 139 -41.03 -7.25 -19.64
C ASP A 139 -42.08 -8.29 -19.19
N VAL A 140 -42.40 -9.23 -20.07
CA VAL A 140 -43.00 -10.51 -19.69
C VAL A 140 -41.87 -11.52 -19.57
N VAL A 141 -41.64 -11.96 -18.34
CA VAL A 141 -40.79 -13.09 -17.97
C VAL A 141 -41.08 -14.29 -18.88
N PRO A 142 -40.08 -14.95 -19.50
CA PRO A 142 -40.32 -16.24 -20.13
C PRO A 142 -40.56 -17.28 -19.03
N ILE A 143 -41.82 -17.65 -18.83
CA ILE A 143 -42.18 -18.86 -18.10
C ILE A 143 -41.62 -20.04 -18.90
N SER A 144 -40.84 -20.86 -18.22
CA SER A 144 -40.35 -22.14 -18.68
C SER A 144 -41.54 -23.07 -18.95
N GLN A 145 -41.78 -23.45 -20.21
CA GLN A 145 -42.62 -24.60 -20.52
C GLN A 145 -41.72 -25.79 -20.81
N THR A 146 -41.68 -26.71 -19.84
CA THR A 146 -41.35 -28.11 -20.02
C THR A 146 -42.37 -28.79 -20.92
N SER A 147 -41.85 -29.42 -21.97
CA SER A 147 -42.25 -30.72 -22.55
C SER A 147 -43.72 -31.13 -22.58
N GLU A 148 -44.23 -31.40 -23.80
CA GLU A 148 -45.04 -32.60 -24.04
C GLU A 148 -44.88 -33.09 -25.49
N GLN A 149 -44.78 -34.42 -25.59
CA GLN A 149 -44.56 -35.22 -26.79
C GLN A 149 -45.88 -35.78 -27.34
N ASN A 150 -45.87 -36.09 -28.64
CA ASN A 150 -46.60 -37.15 -29.35
C ASN A 150 -48.10 -36.94 -29.70
N GLU A 151 -48.34 -36.74 -31.00
CA GLU A 151 -49.58 -37.16 -31.67
C GLU A 151 -49.45 -38.64 -32.11
N ALA A 152 -50.48 -39.45 -31.80
CA ALA A 152 -50.60 -40.85 -32.18
C ALA A 152 -51.70 -41.04 -33.25
N VAL A 153 -51.44 -42.01 -34.13
CA VAL A 153 -52.22 -42.46 -35.29
C VAL A 153 -53.42 -43.33 -34.89
N ILE A 154 -54.55 -43.23 -35.59
CA ILE A 154 -55.72 -44.14 -35.47
C ILE A 154 -55.86 -45.00 -36.74
N THR A 155 -56.17 -46.29 -36.55
CA THR A 155 -56.62 -47.24 -37.60
C THR A 155 -57.74 -48.12 -37.01
N GLU A 156 -58.83 -48.37 -37.73
CA GLU A 156 -59.90 -49.32 -37.36
C GLU A 156 -60.12 -50.40 -38.44
N ASN A 157 -60.23 -51.67 -38.02
CA ASN A 157 -61.00 -52.77 -38.65
C ASN A 157 -60.77 -54.11 -37.89
N LEU A 158 -61.84 -54.83 -37.45
CA LEU A 158 -61.98 -56.31 -37.25
C LEU A 158 -63.35 -56.71 -36.59
N PRO A 159 -63.81 -58.00 -36.59
CA PRO A 159 -65.16 -58.43 -36.98
C PRO A 159 -65.99 -59.19 -35.90
N ILE A 160 -67.21 -59.58 -36.32
CA ILE A 160 -68.34 -60.22 -35.63
C ILE A 160 -68.02 -61.52 -34.85
N SER A 161 -68.78 -61.73 -33.76
CA SER A 161 -68.51 -62.63 -32.62
C SER A 161 -69.38 -63.89 -32.60
N ALA A 162 -68.88 -64.92 -31.90
CA ALA A 162 -69.46 -66.26 -31.67
C ALA A 162 -70.93 -66.31 -31.19
N LYS A 163 -71.48 -65.18 -30.75
CA LYS A 163 -72.90 -65.06 -30.36
C LYS A 163 -73.84 -65.18 -31.56
N GLU A 164 -73.43 -64.66 -32.71
CA GLU A 164 -74.24 -64.71 -33.94
C GLU A 164 -74.29 -66.13 -34.53
N GLU A 165 -73.23 -66.94 -34.35
CA GLU A 165 -73.24 -68.36 -34.72
C GLU A 165 -74.19 -69.18 -33.83
N ALA A 166 -74.30 -68.82 -32.54
CA ALA A 166 -75.20 -69.48 -31.61
C ALA A 166 -76.68 -69.19 -31.93
N ASP A 167 -76.99 -67.94 -32.29
CA ASP A 167 -78.34 -67.54 -32.68
C ASP A 167 -78.78 -68.19 -34.00
N PHE A 168 -77.85 -68.38 -34.94
CA PHE A 168 -78.12 -69.09 -36.19
C PHE A 168 -78.53 -70.56 -35.96
N ARG A 169 -77.87 -71.24 -35.02
CA ARG A 169 -78.24 -72.61 -34.62
C ARG A 169 -79.59 -72.66 -33.89
N ASN A 170 -79.91 -71.63 -33.10
CA ASN A 170 -81.19 -71.53 -32.38
C ASN A 170 -82.37 -71.22 -33.31
N LEU A 171 -82.14 -70.50 -34.40
CA LEU A 171 -83.15 -70.24 -35.44
C LEU A 171 -83.46 -71.51 -36.25
N LEU A 172 -82.45 -72.34 -36.54
CA LEU A 172 -82.62 -73.63 -37.19
C LEU A 172 -83.39 -74.64 -36.33
N SER A 173 -83.25 -74.60 -35.00
CA SER A 173 -83.96 -75.52 -34.10
C SER A 173 -85.45 -75.17 -33.96
N LYS A 174 -85.79 -73.89 -33.85
CA LYS A 174 -87.20 -73.44 -33.72
C LYS A 174 -88.03 -73.63 -34.99
N ALA A 175 -87.40 -73.81 -36.15
CA ALA A 175 -88.08 -74.01 -37.42
C ALA A 175 -88.34 -75.49 -37.78
N ASN A 176 -87.97 -76.47 -36.94
CA ASN A 176 -88.19 -77.91 -37.14
C ASN A 176 -87.81 -78.41 -38.57
N LEU A 177 -86.68 -77.95 -39.10
CA LEU A 177 -86.22 -78.27 -40.47
C LEU A 177 -84.78 -78.79 -40.42
N THR A 178 -84.53 -79.94 -41.05
CA THR A 178 -83.19 -80.50 -41.19
C THR A 178 -82.40 -79.79 -42.30
N ILE A 179 -81.07 -79.75 -42.15
CA ILE A 179 -80.11 -79.16 -43.10
C ILE A 179 -80.36 -79.76 -44.50
N GLY A 180 -81.05 -79.01 -45.35
CA GLY A 180 -81.50 -79.44 -46.68
C GLY A 180 -82.64 -78.60 -47.27
N ASP A 181 -83.52 -78.02 -46.44
CA ASP A 181 -84.75 -77.34 -46.90
C ASP A 181 -84.69 -75.79 -46.87
N ALA A 182 -83.58 -75.20 -47.35
CA ALA A 182 -83.30 -73.75 -47.27
C ALA A 182 -84.38 -72.83 -47.89
N LYS A 183 -85.10 -73.31 -48.92
CA LYS A 183 -86.15 -72.51 -49.59
C LYS A 183 -87.37 -72.25 -48.70
N LYS A 184 -87.71 -73.18 -47.80
CA LYS A 184 -88.86 -73.01 -46.89
C LYS A 184 -88.54 -72.01 -45.77
N PHE A 185 -87.30 -71.99 -45.30
CA PHE A 185 -86.85 -71.05 -44.27
C PHE A 185 -86.82 -69.60 -44.78
N ALA A 186 -86.33 -69.38 -46.01
CA ALA A 186 -86.32 -68.05 -46.62
C ALA A 186 -87.74 -67.47 -46.77
N ALA A 187 -88.74 -68.30 -47.10
CA ALA A 187 -90.13 -67.85 -47.22
C ALA A 187 -90.72 -67.36 -45.89
N VAL A 188 -90.51 -68.12 -44.80
CA VAL A 188 -91.01 -67.75 -43.46
C VAL A 188 -90.30 -66.51 -42.93
N LEU A 189 -89.01 -66.34 -43.22
CA LEU A 189 -88.27 -65.15 -42.81
C LEU A 189 -88.78 -63.89 -43.52
N ASN A 190 -89.09 -64.00 -44.81
CA ASN A 190 -89.55 -62.86 -45.61
C ASN A 190 -90.94 -62.37 -45.16
N GLU A 191 -91.82 -63.30 -44.78
CA GLU A 191 -93.15 -62.98 -44.24
C GLU A 191 -93.03 -62.21 -42.90
N LYS A 192 -92.16 -62.66 -41.99
CA LYS A 192 -91.92 -61.96 -40.72
C LYS A 192 -91.23 -60.60 -40.89
N LEU A 193 -90.43 -60.42 -41.93
CA LEU A 193 -89.75 -59.16 -42.21
C LEU A 193 -90.74 -58.10 -42.72
N LEU A 194 -91.70 -58.51 -43.56
CA LEU A 194 -92.79 -57.63 -44.03
C LEU A 194 -93.71 -57.16 -42.90
N GLU A 195 -94.03 -58.02 -41.92
CA GLU A 195 -94.81 -57.62 -40.74
C GLU A 195 -94.06 -56.59 -39.87
N LEU A 196 -92.73 -56.72 -39.77
CA LEU A 196 -91.90 -55.83 -38.95
C LEU A 196 -91.68 -54.47 -39.63
N ASP A 197 -91.55 -54.44 -40.96
CA ASP A 197 -91.48 -53.20 -41.73
C ASP A 197 -92.82 -52.43 -41.67
N GLY A 198 -93.96 -53.13 -41.67
CA GLY A 198 -95.27 -52.51 -41.45
C GLY A 198 -95.39 -51.84 -40.07
N ALA A 199 -94.96 -52.54 -39.01
CA ALA A 199 -94.99 -52.02 -37.64
C ALA A 199 -94.02 -50.84 -37.42
N ASN A 200 -92.85 -50.84 -38.08
CA ASN A 200 -91.89 -49.73 -38.01
C ASN A 200 -92.41 -48.46 -38.69
N ILE A 201 -93.11 -48.59 -39.82
CA ILE A 201 -93.70 -47.44 -40.52
C ILE A 201 -94.81 -46.80 -39.66
N GLU A 202 -95.67 -47.60 -39.00
CA GLU A 202 -96.69 -47.08 -38.08
C GLU A 202 -96.08 -46.39 -36.84
N SER A 203 -94.96 -46.89 -36.32
CA SER A 203 -94.26 -46.26 -35.18
C SER A 203 -93.56 -44.94 -35.57
N ILE A 204 -93.15 -44.76 -36.83
CA ILE A 204 -92.54 -43.51 -37.32
C ILE A 204 -93.63 -42.46 -37.60
N MET A 205 -94.77 -42.85 -38.17
CA MET A 205 -95.89 -41.93 -38.40
C MET A 205 -96.53 -41.41 -37.10
N GLY A 206 -96.45 -42.16 -36.00
CA GLY A 206 -96.91 -41.71 -34.67
C GLY A 206 -96.07 -40.59 -34.04
N ASN A 207 -94.82 -40.37 -34.49
CA ASN A 207 -93.87 -39.43 -33.89
C ASN A 207 -93.70 -38.10 -34.66
N GLU A 208 -94.34 -37.92 -35.81
CA GLU A 208 -94.21 -36.69 -36.62
C GLU A 208 -94.57 -35.42 -35.84
N HIS A 209 -95.63 -35.47 -35.03
CA HIS A 209 -96.10 -34.30 -34.27
C HIS A 209 -95.10 -33.84 -33.20
N ALA A 210 -94.37 -34.77 -32.57
CA ALA A 210 -93.37 -34.44 -31.55
C ALA A 210 -92.10 -33.84 -32.17
N VAL A 211 -91.70 -34.32 -33.35
CA VAL A 211 -90.53 -33.79 -34.08
C VAL A 211 -90.80 -32.37 -34.58
N ILE A 212 -92.00 -32.10 -35.09
CA ILE A 212 -92.39 -30.75 -35.54
C ILE A 212 -92.39 -29.75 -34.36
N SER A 213 -92.87 -30.16 -33.18
CA SER A 213 -92.81 -29.30 -31.98
C SER A 213 -91.38 -28.98 -31.55
N LEU A 214 -90.44 -29.92 -31.71
CA LEU A 214 -89.05 -29.74 -31.31
C LEU A 214 -88.31 -28.82 -32.29
N ILE A 215 -88.60 -28.92 -33.59
CA ILE A 215 -88.08 -27.99 -34.61
C ILE A 215 -88.56 -26.57 -34.34
N ASN A 216 -89.85 -26.37 -34.04
CA ASN A 216 -90.38 -25.04 -33.71
C ASN A 216 -89.74 -24.42 -32.45
N LEU A 217 -89.36 -25.24 -31.46
CA LEU A 217 -88.62 -24.77 -30.27
C LEU A 217 -87.18 -24.38 -30.60
N VAL A 218 -86.52 -25.10 -31.50
CA VAL A 218 -85.16 -24.78 -31.95
C VAL A 218 -85.16 -23.52 -32.80
N ASP A 219 -86.15 -23.34 -33.68
CA ASP A 219 -86.30 -22.12 -34.48
C ASP A 219 -86.57 -20.90 -33.57
N GLY A 220 -87.41 -21.06 -32.54
CA GLY A 220 -87.62 -20.00 -31.55
C GLY A 220 -86.37 -19.65 -30.74
N ALA A 221 -85.53 -20.63 -30.40
CA ALA A 221 -84.26 -20.40 -29.74
C ALA A 221 -83.23 -19.71 -30.66
N LEU A 222 -83.24 -20.04 -31.96
CA LEU A 222 -82.39 -19.37 -32.95
C LEU A 222 -82.78 -17.90 -33.13
N ASP A 223 -84.07 -17.58 -33.11
CA ASP A 223 -84.55 -16.20 -33.19
C ASP A 223 -84.14 -15.37 -31.96
N GLU A 224 -84.17 -15.94 -30.75
CA GLU A 224 -83.67 -15.27 -29.54
C GLU A 224 -82.16 -15.02 -29.59
N VAL A 225 -81.38 -15.99 -30.11
CA VAL A 225 -79.92 -15.83 -30.28
C VAL A 225 -79.60 -14.72 -31.28
N ASN A 226 -80.33 -14.65 -32.40
CA ASN A 226 -80.18 -13.58 -33.38
C ASN A 226 -80.52 -12.20 -32.77
N SER A 227 -81.56 -12.11 -31.93
CA SER A 227 -81.89 -10.87 -31.22
C SER A 227 -80.80 -10.45 -30.24
N LEU A 228 -80.15 -11.40 -29.56
CA LEU A 228 -79.04 -11.14 -28.65
C LEU A 228 -77.78 -10.67 -29.39
N GLU A 229 -77.48 -11.29 -30.53
CA GLU A 229 -76.37 -10.88 -31.41
C GLU A 229 -76.58 -9.45 -31.93
N GLN A 230 -77.82 -9.09 -32.24
CA GLN A 230 -78.15 -7.73 -32.67
C GLN A 230 -77.95 -6.69 -31.55
N GLN A 231 -78.32 -7.02 -30.31
CA GLN A 231 -78.08 -6.16 -29.14
C GLN A 231 -76.59 -6.02 -28.80
N LEU A 232 -75.81 -7.09 -28.94
CA LEU A 232 -74.35 -7.06 -28.78
C LEU A 232 -73.69 -6.14 -29.81
N ASN A 233 -74.12 -6.21 -31.07
CA ASN A 233 -73.63 -5.35 -32.13
C ASN A 233 -73.95 -3.85 -31.86
N GLU A 234 -75.11 -3.53 -31.28
CA GLU A 234 -75.42 -2.15 -30.88
C GLU A 234 -74.52 -1.65 -29.74
N LEU A 235 -74.23 -2.49 -28.74
CA LEU A 235 -73.32 -2.16 -27.64
C LEU A 235 -71.88 -1.95 -28.13
N ASP A 236 -71.40 -2.79 -29.04
CA ASP A 236 -70.06 -2.65 -29.63
C ASP A 236 -69.93 -1.35 -30.44
N ASN A 237 -70.97 -0.95 -31.16
CA ASN A 237 -70.98 0.33 -31.87
C ASN A 237 -70.91 1.54 -30.92
N ILE A 238 -71.57 1.49 -29.76
CA ILE A 238 -71.49 2.54 -28.75
C ILE A 238 -70.10 2.58 -28.11
N LEU A 239 -69.50 1.43 -27.82
CA LEU A 239 -68.15 1.36 -27.27
C LEU A 239 -67.09 1.88 -28.25
N LEU A 240 -67.24 1.60 -29.55
CA LEU A 240 -66.40 2.18 -30.60
C LEU A 240 -66.49 3.70 -30.62
N PHE A 241 -67.69 4.27 -30.58
CA PHE A 241 -67.87 5.72 -30.57
C PHE A 241 -67.26 6.40 -29.33
N VAL A 242 -67.42 5.80 -28.15
CA VAL A 242 -66.83 6.32 -26.91
C VAL A 242 -65.31 6.24 -26.95
N ARG A 243 -64.74 5.13 -27.46
CA ARG A 243 -63.29 4.97 -27.61
C ARG A 243 -62.70 6.05 -28.52
N ASP A 244 -63.30 6.26 -29.68
CA ASP A 244 -62.82 7.24 -30.66
C ASP A 244 -62.94 8.68 -30.12
N SER A 245 -63.97 8.97 -29.32
CA SER A 245 -64.16 10.28 -28.68
C SER A 245 -63.14 10.54 -27.56
N VAL A 246 -62.79 9.53 -26.77
CA VAL A 246 -61.78 9.65 -25.70
C VAL A 246 -60.38 9.83 -26.30
N GLU A 247 -60.06 9.12 -27.37
CA GLU A 247 -58.78 9.22 -28.07
C GLU A 247 -58.55 10.64 -28.65
N LEU A 248 -59.62 11.27 -29.17
CA LEU A 248 -59.56 12.64 -29.68
C LEU A 248 -59.32 13.69 -28.58
N ILE A 249 -59.84 13.45 -27.37
CA ILE A 249 -59.65 14.33 -26.21
C ILE A 249 -58.22 14.19 -25.68
N GLU A 250 -57.69 12.97 -25.57
CA GLU A 250 -56.31 12.72 -25.15
C GLU A 250 -55.28 13.32 -26.13
N GLU A 251 -55.54 13.27 -27.44
CA GLU A 251 -54.67 13.91 -28.44
C GLU A 251 -54.65 15.43 -28.25
N LYS A 252 -55.82 16.05 -28.07
CA LYS A 252 -55.94 17.50 -27.86
C LYS A 252 -55.26 17.97 -26.57
N ASP A 253 -55.39 17.22 -25.48
CA ASP A 253 -54.75 17.56 -24.20
C ASP A 253 -53.22 17.39 -24.27
N SER A 254 -52.73 16.39 -24.98
CA SER A 254 -51.28 16.19 -25.18
C SER A 254 -50.65 17.33 -25.99
N LEU A 255 -51.32 17.79 -27.05
CA LEU A 255 -50.87 18.93 -27.85
C LEU A 255 -50.89 20.23 -27.03
N GLY A 256 -51.94 20.43 -26.23
CA GLY A 256 -52.03 21.57 -25.31
C GLY A 256 -50.96 21.56 -24.20
N GLN A 257 -50.49 20.38 -23.78
CA GLN A 257 -49.37 20.27 -22.84
C GLN A 257 -48.04 20.67 -23.50
N VAL A 258 -47.74 20.16 -24.70
CA VAL A 258 -46.51 20.49 -25.43
C VAL A 258 -46.44 21.98 -25.77
N GLU A 259 -47.56 22.59 -26.17
CA GLU A 259 -47.62 24.03 -26.42
C GLU A 259 -47.26 24.83 -25.16
N ARG A 260 -47.87 24.50 -24.02
CA ARG A 260 -47.57 25.18 -22.74
C ARG A 260 -46.12 25.01 -22.31
N GLU A 261 -45.55 23.81 -22.46
CA GLU A 261 -44.15 23.56 -22.12
C GLU A 261 -43.19 24.36 -23.03
N ASN A 262 -43.48 24.45 -24.33
CA ASN A 262 -42.67 25.21 -25.27
C ASN A 262 -42.78 26.73 -25.05
N THR A 263 -43.98 27.25 -24.79
CA THR A 263 -44.17 28.68 -24.46
C THR A 263 -43.40 29.06 -23.20
N GLU A 264 -43.42 28.18 -22.19
CA GLU A 264 -42.74 28.44 -20.92
C GLU A 264 -41.20 28.33 -21.04
N ARG A 265 -40.69 27.43 -21.89
CA ARG A 265 -39.27 27.38 -22.24
C ARG A 265 -38.82 28.63 -22.97
N LEU A 266 -39.57 29.08 -23.99
CA LEU A 266 -39.24 30.28 -24.75
C LEU A 266 -39.25 31.53 -23.86
N ARG A 267 -40.22 31.64 -22.94
CA ARG A 267 -40.30 32.73 -21.97
C ARG A 267 -39.06 32.78 -21.08
N ARG A 268 -38.62 31.64 -20.55
CA ARG A 268 -37.40 31.55 -19.72
C ARG A 268 -36.15 31.98 -20.46
N GLU A 269 -35.97 31.53 -21.71
CA GLU A 269 -34.83 31.91 -22.54
C GLU A 269 -34.80 33.43 -22.82
N LEU A 270 -35.95 34.04 -23.09
CA LEU A 270 -36.06 35.49 -23.30
C LEU A 270 -35.81 36.29 -22.01
N GLU A 271 -36.31 35.82 -20.87
CA GLU A 271 -36.06 36.44 -19.56
C GLU A 271 -34.57 36.37 -19.18
N GLU A 272 -33.91 35.24 -19.44
CA GLU A 272 -32.48 35.06 -19.20
C GLU A 272 -31.62 35.97 -20.10
N PHE A 273 -32.01 36.14 -21.38
CA PHE A 273 -31.34 37.04 -22.31
C PHE A 273 -31.40 38.51 -21.87
N ILE A 274 -32.58 38.99 -21.47
CA ILE A 274 -32.76 40.38 -20.99
C ILE A 274 -31.95 40.60 -19.71
N PHE A 275 -32.02 39.66 -18.76
CA PHE A 275 -31.25 39.73 -17.52
C PHE A 275 -29.73 39.82 -17.76
N HIS A 276 -29.22 39.15 -18.79
CA HIS A 276 -27.80 39.21 -19.14
C HIS A 276 -27.37 40.57 -19.68
N LEU A 277 -28.20 41.23 -20.50
CA LEU A 277 -27.89 42.57 -21.03
C LEU A 277 -27.96 43.65 -19.94
N ASP A 278 -28.87 43.51 -18.98
CA ASP A 278 -29.02 44.44 -17.84
C ASP A 278 -27.99 44.23 -16.71
N THR A 279 -27.04 43.31 -16.88
CA THR A 279 -25.99 43.07 -15.86
C THR A 279 -25.02 44.26 -15.72
N ILE A 280 -24.81 45.06 -16.79
CA ILE A 280 -23.98 46.27 -16.76
C ILE A 280 -24.79 47.52 -17.11
N ASN A 281 -25.11 48.28 -16.07
CA ASN A 281 -25.77 49.58 -16.20
C ASN A 281 -24.78 50.69 -16.55
N ASP A 282 -25.26 51.78 -17.16
CA ASP A 282 -24.44 52.94 -17.52
C ASP A 282 -23.79 53.62 -16.29
N ASN A 283 -24.39 53.46 -15.11
CA ASN A 283 -23.80 53.89 -13.84
C ASN A 283 -22.46 53.18 -13.54
N HIS A 284 -22.34 51.88 -13.84
CA HIS A 284 -21.09 51.15 -13.64
C HIS A 284 -19.97 51.66 -14.57
N ILE A 285 -20.33 52.06 -15.80
CA ILE A 285 -19.39 52.60 -16.78
C ILE A 285 -18.87 53.97 -16.33
N GLN A 286 -19.74 54.85 -15.81
CA GLN A 286 -19.34 56.16 -15.29
C GLN A 286 -18.42 56.06 -14.07
N VAL A 287 -18.73 55.15 -13.13
CA VAL A 287 -17.92 54.93 -11.92
C VAL A 287 -16.46 54.55 -12.26
N LEU A 288 -16.24 53.73 -13.31
CA LEU A 288 -14.90 53.33 -13.73
C LEU A 288 -14.13 54.45 -14.45
N ARG A 289 -14.81 55.27 -15.26
CA ARG A 289 -14.19 56.44 -15.92
C ARG A 289 -13.75 57.50 -14.89
N ASP A 290 -14.62 57.82 -13.94
CA ASP A 290 -14.40 58.89 -12.94
C ASP A 290 -13.74 58.40 -11.63
N ALA A 291 -13.16 57.22 -11.63
CA ALA A 291 -12.62 56.57 -10.43
C ALA A 291 -11.64 57.47 -9.62
N ARG A 292 -11.91 57.65 -8.33
CA ARG A 292 -11.08 58.41 -7.38
C ARG A 292 -10.39 57.46 -6.42
N LEU A 293 -9.21 57.00 -6.80
CA LEU A 293 -8.46 55.93 -6.08
C LEU A 293 -7.87 56.35 -4.72
N SER A 294 -8.07 57.60 -4.28
CA SER A 294 -7.67 58.07 -2.95
C SER A 294 -8.80 57.97 -1.92
N ASP A 295 -10.04 57.73 -2.35
CA ASP A 295 -11.23 57.67 -1.49
C ASP A 295 -11.70 56.20 -1.32
N PRO A 296 -11.77 55.67 -0.08
CA PRO A 296 -12.24 54.31 0.19
C PRO A 296 -13.63 54.00 -0.38
N ALA A 297 -14.55 54.98 -0.41
CA ALA A 297 -15.89 54.77 -0.95
C ALA A 297 -15.87 54.59 -2.47
N SER A 298 -15.07 55.41 -3.17
CA SER A 298 -14.86 55.29 -4.62
C SER A 298 -14.15 53.97 -4.99
N ILE A 299 -13.19 53.50 -4.19
CA ILE A 299 -12.54 52.20 -4.39
C ILE A 299 -13.56 51.06 -4.35
N ASN A 300 -14.47 51.05 -3.37
CA ASN A 300 -15.50 50.01 -3.26
C ASN A 300 -16.49 50.04 -4.44
N GLN A 301 -16.90 51.23 -4.88
CA GLN A 301 -17.75 51.37 -6.08
C GLN A 301 -17.04 50.87 -7.35
N CYS A 302 -15.73 51.13 -7.48
CA CYS A 302 -14.93 50.59 -8.57
C CYS A 302 -14.86 49.05 -8.52
N CYS A 303 -14.75 48.45 -7.33
CA CYS A 303 -14.78 46.99 -7.17
C CYS A 303 -16.10 46.39 -7.66
N ILE A 304 -17.24 46.99 -7.31
CA ILE A 304 -18.57 46.53 -7.73
C ILE A 304 -18.70 46.60 -9.26
N ALA A 305 -18.33 47.74 -9.85
CA ALA A 305 -18.37 47.93 -11.30
C ALA A 305 -17.43 46.96 -12.03
N ALA A 306 -16.22 46.72 -11.51
CA ALA A 306 -15.24 45.80 -12.05
C ALA A 306 -15.71 44.33 -12.03
N ARG A 307 -16.41 43.89 -10.97
CA ARG A 307 -17.03 42.55 -10.90
C ARG A 307 -18.16 42.37 -11.91
N ALA A 308 -19.07 43.35 -12.00
CA ALA A 308 -20.15 43.33 -12.99
C ALA A 308 -19.59 43.27 -14.42
N MET A 309 -18.51 44.02 -14.69
CA MET A 309 -17.78 44.00 -15.95
C MET A 309 -17.21 42.62 -16.30
N ASN A 310 -16.55 41.96 -15.35
CA ASN A 310 -15.93 40.65 -15.57
C ASN A 310 -16.99 39.53 -15.77
N ASN A 311 -18.12 39.61 -15.05
CA ASN A 311 -19.22 38.65 -15.19
C ASN A 311 -19.90 38.71 -16.57
N PHE A 312 -20.02 39.91 -17.14
CA PHE A 312 -20.54 40.11 -18.50
C PHE A 312 -19.57 39.56 -19.56
N LEU A 313 -18.26 39.84 -19.42
CA LEU A 313 -17.26 39.44 -20.40
C LEU A 313 -16.93 37.93 -20.42
N ASN A 314 -17.14 37.21 -19.31
CA ASN A 314 -16.77 35.78 -19.19
C ASN A 314 -17.87 34.77 -19.60
N LYS A 315 -19.12 35.19 -19.84
CA LYS A 315 -20.17 34.28 -20.33
C LYS A 315 -19.97 34.00 -21.83
N LYS A 316 -19.78 32.73 -22.20
CA LYS A 316 -19.75 32.29 -23.62
C LYS A 316 -21.19 32.26 -24.15
N THR A 317 -21.54 33.23 -24.98
CA THR A 317 -22.85 33.31 -25.62
C THR A 317 -22.75 33.27 -27.14
N GLU A 318 -23.66 32.55 -27.79
CA GLU A 318 -23.86 32.53 -29.25
C GLU A 318 -24.29 33.90 -29.81
N LEU A 319 -24.54 34.87 -28.91
CA LEU A 319 -24.90 36.27 -29.11
C LEU A 319 -23.80 37.14 -29.74
N ILE A 320 -22.57 36.62 -29.88
CA ILE A 320 -21.44 37.32 -30.52
C ILE A 320 -21.76 37.71 -31.98
N SER A 321 -22.72 37.04 -32.63
CA SER A 321 -23.20 37.37 -33.97
C SER A 321 -24.04 38.66 -34.05
N MET A 322 -24.54 39.17 -32.92
CA MET A 322 -25.40 40.37 -32.90
C MET A 322 -24.57 41.67 -32.90
N VAL A 323 -24.85 42.56 -33.85
CA VAL A 323 -24.15 43.86 -34.01
C VAL A 323 -24.28 44.75 -32.76
N ALA A 324 -25.44 44.78 -32.12
CA ALA A 324 -25.67 45.56 -30.90
C ALA A 324 -24.81 45.08 -29.72
N TYR A 325 -24.63 43.76 -29.60
CA TYR A 325 -23.79 43.14 -28.56
C TYR A 325 -22.30 43.43 -28.81
N GLN A 326 -21.84 43.35 -30.06
CA GLN A 326 -20.47 43.70 -30.45
C GLN A 326 -20.13 45.16 -30.15
N SER A 327 -21.05 46.08 -30.46
CA SER A 327 -20.87 47.52 -30.17
C SER A 327 -20.73 47.79 -28.67
N ARG A 328 -21.59 47.18 -27.84
CA ARG A 328 -21.54 47.33 -26.38
C ARG A 328 -20.27 46.74 -25.76
N ILE A 329 -19.80 45.58 -26.24
CA ILE A 329 -18.52 44.99 -25.82
C ILE A 329 -17.34 45.92 -26.14
N SER A 330 -17.35 46.59 -27.31
CA SER A 330 -16.27 47.50 -27.69
C SER A 330 -16.17 48.70 -26.74
N GLU A 331 -17.31 49.29 -26.36
CA GLU A 331 -17.35 50.40 -25.40
C GLU A 331 -16.82 49.96 -24.01
N ILE A 332 -17.27 48.80 -23.54
CA ILE A 332 -16.85 48.20 -22.27
C ILE A 332 -15.32 47.95 -22.28
N ASN A 333 -14.78 47.36 -23.35
CA ASN A 333 -13.34 47.10 -23.47
C ASN A 333 -12.47 48.37 -23.48
N GLN A 334 -12.97 49.48 -24.02
CA GLN A 334 -12.25 50.76 -23.98
C GLN A 334 -12.14 51.27 -22.54
N VAL A 335 -13.26 51.33 -21.81
CA VAL A 335 -13.30 51.83 -20.42
C VAL A 335 -12.46 50.98 -19.49
N ARG A 336 -12.44 49.66 -19.74
CA ARG A 336 -11.59 48.70 -19.05
C ARG A 336 -10.11 49.07 -19.15
N ASN A 337 -9.62 49.33 -20.36
CA ASN A 337 -8.20 49.63 -20.58
C ASN A 337 -7.79 50.96 -19.95
N GLU A 338 -8.62 52.01 -20.09
CA GLU A 338 -8.38 53.32 -19.46
C GLU A 338 -8.29 53.23 -17.92
N PHE A 339 -9.16 52.42 -17.31
CA PHE A 339 -9.14 52.22 -15.86
C PHE A 339 -7.93 51.39 -15.39
N VAL A 340 -7.51 50.37 -16.16
CA VAL A 340 -6.30 49.57 -15.86
C VAL A 340 -5.05 50.45 -15.77
N ASP A 341 -4.86 51.37 -16.73
CA ASP A 341 -3.70 52.27 -16.74
C ASP A 341 -3.71 53.24 -15.54
N LYS A 342 -4.89 53.77 -15.21
CA LYS A 342 -5.10 54.68 -14.06
C LYS A 342 -4.80 53.97 -12.73
N LEU A 343 -5.28 52.74 -12.57
CA LEU A 343 -5.08 51.90 -11.38
C LEU A 343 -3.60 51.52 -11.21
N PHE A 344 -2.96 51.05 -12.28
CA PHE A 344 -1.55 50.65 -12.25
C PHE A 344 -0.62 51.82 -11.88
N SER A 345 -0.87 53.01 -12.44
CA SER A 345 -0.11 54.22 -12.15
C SER A 345 -0.22 54.63 -10.67
N HIS A 346 -1.42 54.53 -10.09
CA HIS A 346 -1.66 54.88 -8.69
C HIS A 346 -0.98 53.89 -7.73
N ILE A 347 -1.14 52.58 -7.96
CA ILE A 347 -0.51 51.53 -7.14
C ILE A 347 1.03 51.62 -7.22
N SER A 348 1.58 51.88 -8.42
CA SER A 348 3.03 52.04 -8.60
C SER A 348 3.58 53.24 -7.82
N ALA A 349 2.85 54.37 -7.80
CA ALA A 349 3.22 55.54 -7.01
C ALA A 349 3.16 55.26 -5.49
N LEU A 350 2.22 54.43 -5.03
CA LEU A 350 2.17 53.98 -3.64
C LEU A 350 3.36 53.08 -3.30
N PHE A 351 3.77 52.20 -4.22
CA PHE A 351 4.95 51.34 -4.03
C PHE A 351 6.25 52.14 -3.89
N ASP A 352 6.42 53.19 -4.69
CA ASP A 352 7.60 54.05 -4.63
C ASP A 352 7.65 54.91 -3.34
N LYS A 353 6.50 55.22 -2.73
CA LYS A 353 6.41 55.92 -1.43
C LYS A 353 6.62 55.03 -0.21
N MET A 354 6.79 53.71 -0.38
CA MET A 354 6.90 52.77 0.75
C MET A 354 8.22 52.89 1.53
N GLU A 355 9.29 53.38 0.93
CA GLU A 355 10.62 53.50 1.58
C GLU A 355 10.67 54.62 2.63
N THR A 356 9.83 55.66 2.49
CA THR A 356 9.84 56.87 3.34
C THR A 356 8.85 56.81 4.50
N MET A 357 8.00 55.78 4.61
CA MET A 357 6.99 55.65 5.66
C MET A 357 7.53 55.04 6.98
N VAL A 358 8.84 54.84 7.12
CA VAL A 358 9.48 54.05 8.19
C VAL A 358 10.31 54.91 9.18
N GLU A 359 10.44 56.21 8.95
CA GLU A 359 11.24 57.10 9.82
C GLU A 359 10.37 57.67 10.95
N ASP A 360 10.49 57.13 12.17
CA ASP A 360 10.41 57.84 13.49
C ASP A 360 10.02 56.95 14.68
N GLN A 361 10.74 55.85 14.95
CA GLN A 361 10.68 55.19 16.28
C GLN A 361 12.07 54.77 16.74
N GLU A 362 12.39 55.06 18.01
CA GLU A 362 13.65 54.62 18.65
C GLU A 362 13.75 53.09 18.62
N TRP A 363 14.87 52.59 18.10
CA TRP A 363 15.05 51.17 17.77
C TRP A 363 15.67 50.40 18.93
N ASP A 364 14.98 49.36 19.40
CA ASP A 364 15.61 48.31 20.21
C ASP A 364 16.48 47.41 19.32
N SER A 365 17.75 47.28 19.69
CA SER A 365 18.86 46.80 18.83
C SER A 365 18.79 45.37 18.24
N LEU A 366 17.73 44.59 18.49
CA LEU A 366 17.65 43.16 18.12
C LEU A 366 16.28 42.70 17.58
N ILE A 367 15.47 43.60 17.01
CA ILE A 367 14.14 43.28 16.46
C ILE A 367 14.09 43.63 14.97
N LEU A 368 13.52 42.74 14.14
CA LEU A 368 13.23 43.05 12.73
C LEU A 368 11.85 43.71 12.64
N GLN A 369 11.77 44.85 11.96
CA GLN A 369 10.50 45.56 11.85
C GLN A 369 9.47 44.81 10.99
N ILE A 370 8.34 44.47 11.60
CA ILE A 370 7.15 43.97 10.91
C ILE A 370 6.47 45.16 10.23
N GLN A 371 6.36 45.09 8.92
CA GLN A 371 5.97 46.21 8.07
C GLN A 371 4.45 46.39 7.96
N THR A 372 3.79 46.43 9.11
CA THR A 372 2.32 46.39 9.24
C THR A 372 1.62 47.62 8.64
N GLN A 373 2.29 48.77 8.62
CA GLN A 373 1.71 50.04 8.14
C GLN A 373 1.53 50.05 6.61
N ARG A 374 2.53 49.55 5.84
CA ARG A 374 2.40 49.42 4.38
C ARG A 374 1.33 48.42 3.98
N HIS A 375 1.21 47.30 4.71
CA HIS A 375 0.20 46.27 4.45
C HIS A 375 -1.20 46.86 4.58
N ARG A 376 -1.44 47.70 5.60
CA ARG A 376 -2.72 48.41 5.79
C ARG A 376 -3.01 49.41 4.67
N ALA A 377 -2.01 50.17 4.22
CA ALA A 377 -2.18 51.16 3.16
C ALA A 377 -2.54 50.53 1.80
N LEU A 378 -2.02 49.33 1.52
CA LEU A 378 -2.25 48.62 0.26
C LEU A 378 -3.50 47.72 0.29
N SER A 379 -3.94 47.25 1.46
CA SER A 379 -5.07 46.32 1.61
C SER A 379 -6.35 46.71 0.85
N PRO A 380 -6.77 47.99 0.76
CA PRO A 380 -8.01 48.37 0.06
C PRO A 380 -7.99 48.06 -1.45
N PHE A 381 -6.82 47.93 -2.06
CA PHE A 381 -6.68 47.68 -3.50
C PHE A 381 -6.65 46.19 -3.88
N ALA A 382 -6.71 45.27 -2.90
CA ALA A 382 -6.56 43.83 -3.14
C ALA A 382 -7.58 43.28 -4.15
N GLU A 383 -8.84 43.69 -4.08
CA GLU A 383 -9.88 43.25 -5.02
C GLU A 383 -9.67 43.80 -6.44
N LEU A 384 -9.17 45.03 -6.55
CA LEU A 384 -8.84 45.63 -7.85
C LEU A 384 -7.60 44.99 -8.48
N VAL A 385 -6.62 44.56 -7.67
CA VAL A 385 -5.47 43.77 -8.13
C VAL A 385 -5.90 42.36 -8.56
N ALA A 386 -6.87 41.76 -7.87
CA ALA A 386 -7.50 40.50 -8.31
C ALA A 386 -8.17 40.66 -9.69
N TRP A 387 -8.87 41.77 -9.88
CA TRP A 387 -9.49 42.12 -11.16
C TRP A 387 -8.45 42.38 -12.26
N LEU A 388 -7.30 42.99 -11.94
CA LEU A 388 -6.18 43.13 -12.89
C LEU A 388 -5.65 41.77 -13.37
N LYS A 389 -5.59 40.76 -12.48
CA LYS A 389 -5.12 39.41 -12.83
C LYS A 389 -5.98 38.75 -13.92
N SER A 390 -7.31 38.91 -13.89
CA SER A 390 -8.21 38.36 -14.91
C SER A 390 -8.29 39.22 -16.17
N THR A 391 -8.00 40.51 -16.05
CA THR A 391 -8.28 41.50 -17.11
C THR A 391 -7.03 41.83 -17.94
N SER A 392 -5.87 41.96 -17.30
CA SER A 392 -4.59 42.32 -17.93
C SER A 392 -3.41 41.66 -17.21
N THR A 393 -3.04 40.46 -17.68
CA THR A 393 -1.93 39.67 -17.12
C THR A 393 -0.59 40.42 -17.13
N THR A 394 -0.38 41.31 -18.10
CA THR A 394 0.84 42.12 -18.24
C THR A 394 0.96 43.14 -17.11
N ALA A 395 -0.05 43.98 -16.90
CA ALA A 395 -0.07 44.99 -15.85
C ALA A 395 0.03 44.37 -14.44
N TYR A 396 -0.64 43.23 -14.22
CA TYR A 396 -0.56 42.47 -12.98
C TYR A 396 0.87 41.98 -12.68
N ASN A 397 1.55 41.38 -13.66
CA ASN A 397 2.91 40.89 -13.49
C ASN A 397 3.93 42.02 -13.27
N ASP A 398 3.74 43.16 -13.92
CA ASP A 398 4.62 44.32 -13.74
C ASP A 398 4.44 44.98 -12.37
N ALA A 399 3.23 44.97 -11.81
CA ALA A 399 2.96 45.44 -10.45
C ALA A 399 3.68 44.56 -9.42
N ILE A 400 3.63 43.23 -9.59
CA ILE A 400 4.35 42.27 -8.74
C ILE A 400 5.86 42.51 -8.79
N LYS A 401 6.45 42.63 -9.99
CA LYS A 401 7.91 42.85 -10.14
C LYS A 401 8.36 44.14 -9.46
N ARG A 402 7.59 45.23 -9.63
CA ARG A 402 7.92 46.52 -9.03
C ARG A 402 7.85 46.47 -7.50
N TYR A 403 6.84 45.79 -6.97
CA TYR A 403 6.73 45.52 -5.54
C TYR A 403 7.92 44.70 -5.00
N MET A 404 8.27 43.58 -5.65
CA MET A 404 9.41 42.72 -5.24
C MET A 404 10.71 43.53 -5.15
N SER A 405 10.99 44.37 -6.14
CA SER A 405 12.20 45.20 -6.20
C SER A 405 12.29 46.19 -5.05
N ARG A 406 11.18 46.86 -4.71
CA ARG A 406 11.12 47.80 -3.58
C ARG A 406 11.19 47.09 -2.22
N ALA A 407 10.54 45.94 -2.09
CA ALA A 407 10.59 45.14 -0.87
C ALA A 407 12.01 44.57 -0.61
N ASP A 408 12.72 44.05 -1.63
CA ASP A 408 14.11 43.59 -1.48
C ASP A 408 15.04 44.71 -0.99
N ALA A 409 14.97 45.90 -1.59
CA ALA A 409 15.80 47.03 -1.19
C ALA A 409 15.61 47.38 0.31
N LEU A 410 14.38 47.33 0.79
CA LEU A 410 14.02 47.55 2.19
C LEU A 410 14.58 46.45 3.10
N TYR A 411 14.23 45.18 2.86
CA TYR A 411 14.69 44.07 3.70
C TYR A 411 16.21 43.91 3.69
N ARG A 412 16.88 44.22 2.59
CA ARG A 412 18.35 44.24 2.52
C ARG A 412 18.97 45.25 3.47
N LYS A 413 18.38 46.44 3.62
CA LYS A 413 18.84 47.47 4.57
C LYS A 413 18.60 47.02 6.01
N GLU A 414 17.43 46.43 6.28
CA GLU A 414 17.05 45.93 7.60
C GLU A 414 17.92 44.74 8.05
N PHE A 415 18.12 43.73 7.20
CA PHE A 415 18.98 42.59 7.53
C PHE A 415 20.42 43.00 7.78
N LYS A 416 20.99 43.91 6.98
CA LYS A 416 22.34 44.41 7.24
C LYS A 416 22.46 45.06 8.61
N ARG A 417 21.49 45.90 9.01
CA ARG A 417 21.47 46.55 10.33
C ARG A 417 21.33 45.51 11.45
N PHE A 418 20.36 44.61 11.33
CA PHE A 418 20.08 43.54 12.29
C PHE A 418 21.30 42.63 12.53
N PHE A 419 21.88 42.09 11.46
CA PHE A 419 23.05 41.21 11.57
C PHE A 419 24.30 41.94 12.05
N THR A 420 24.45 43.25 11.78
CA THR A 420 25.55 44.05 12.37
C THR A 420 25.46 44.08 13.90
N ALA A 421 24.26 44.30 14.46
CA ALA A 421 24.05 44.30 15.91
C ALA A 421 24.27 42.90 16.53
N ILE A 422 23.77 41.84 15.87
CA ILE A 422 23.99 40.45 16.29
C ILE A 422 25.49 40.10 16.27
N ASN A 423 26.20 40.44 15.20
CA ASN A 423 27.62 40.16 15.05
C ASN A 423 28.47 40.89 16.10
N GLN A 424 28.11 42.13 16.45
CA GLN A 424 28.74 42.86 17.55
C GLN A 424 28.55 42.12 18.89
N ARG A 425 27.33 41.65 19.18
CA ARG A 425 27.03 40.91 20.41
C ARG A 425 27.76 39.56 20.46
N ALA A 426 27.81 38.83 19.34
CA ALA A 426 28.59 37.61 19.20
C ALA A 426 30.09 37.85 19.47
N ALA A 427 30.66 38.94 18.94
CA ALA A 427 32.06 39.30 19.18
C ALA A 427 32.36 39.61 20.66
N THR A 428 31.42 40.20 21.41
CA THR A 428 31.62 40.45 22.86
C THR A 428 31.64 39.17 23.70
N LEU A 429 30.96 38.11 23.27
CA LEU A 429 30.92 36.81 23.96
C LEU A 429 32.25 36.06 23.85
N ALA A 430 33.00 36.28 22.78
CA ALA A 430 34.31 35.66 22.54
C ALA A 430 35.40 36.03 23.56
N GLY A 431 35.25 37.13 24.30
CA GLY A 431 36.26 37.62 25.24
C GLY A 431 36.25 36.97 26.64
N ARG A 432 35.29 36.08 26.94
CA ARG A 432 35.12 35.47 28.28
C ARG A 432 35.76 34.07 28.29
N LYS A 433 36.79 33.85 29.13
CA LYS A 433 37.51 32.56 29.22
C LYS A 433 36.64 31.43 29.77
N ASP A 434 36.74 30.26 29.12
CA ASP A 434 35.97 29.04 29.34
C ASP A 434 36.10 28.37 30.72
N SER A 435 34.95 27.97 31.28
CA SER A 435 34.83 26.84 32.20
C SER A 435 34.26 25.65 31.42
N GLY A 436 35.10 24.68 31.05
CA GLY A 436 34.71 23.57 30.18
C GLY A 436 33.58 22.71 30.76
N GLY A 437 32.44 22.71 30.09
CA GLY A 437 31.31 21.80 30.33
C GLY A 437 30.11 22.11 29.42
N PRO A 438 29.20 21.15 29.18
CA PRO A 438 28.08 21.24 28.23
C PRO A 438 26.93 22.18 28.65
N ASN A 439 27.17 23.09 29.59
CA ASN A 439 26.24 24.11 30.08
C ASN A 439 26.95 25.47 30.25
N ASN A 440 27.93 25.76 29.40
CA ASN A 440 28.66 27.02 29.43
C ASN A 440 27.67 28.18 29.14
N PRO A 441 27.63 29.24 29.98
CA PRO A 441 26.79 30.41 29.71
C PRO A 441 27.11 31.09 28.37
N VAL A 442 28.33 30.91 27.84
CA VAL A 442 28.70 31.39 26.50
C VAL A 442 27.96 30.61 25.40
N ASP A 443 27.88 29.28 25.52
CA ASP A 443 27.20 28.40 24.56
C ASP A 443 25.69 28.70 24.52
N GLN A 444 25.07 28.90 25.69
CA GLN A 444 23.66 29.31 25.79
C GLN A 444 23.40 30.69 25.18
N ALA A 445 24.36 31.62 25.29
CA ALA A 445 24.24 32.92 24.67
C ALA A 445 24.27 32.85 23.13
N TYR A 446 25.11 31.99 22.54
CA TYR A 446 25.11 31.74 21.09
C TYR A 446 23.82 31.06 20.61
N ILE A 447 23.28 30.11 21.39
CA ILE A 447 21.97 29.51 21.11
C ILE A 447 20.89 30.60 21.12
N SER A 448 20.85 31.46 22.14
CA SER A 448 19.89 32.56 22.23
C SER A 448 19.99 33.52 21.04
N LEU A 449 21.19 33.87 20.58
CA LEU A 449 21.37 34.71 19.39
C LEU A 449 20.81 34.04 18.12
N LEU A 450 21.06 32.74 17.93
CA LEU A 450 20.49 31.99 16.80
C LEU A 450 18.96 31.92 16.88
N GLU A 451 18.40 31.75 18.08
CA GLU A 451 16.96 31.76 18.30
C GLU A 451 16.33 33.11 17.97
N THR A 452 16.98 34.21 18.34
CA THR A 452 16.56 35.57 17.95
C THR A 452 16.61 35.75 16.44
N ILE A 453 17.70 35.33 15.77
CA ILE A 453 17.80 35.41 14.30
C ILE A 453 16.63 34.67 13.63
N MET A 454 16.39 33.42 14.04
CA MET A 454 15.35 32.60 13.41
C MET A 454 13.94 33.05 13.77
N GLY A 455 13.71 33.52 15.01
CA GLY A 455 12.41 34.02 15.46
C GLY A 455 11.99 35.32 14.77
N GLU A 456 12.91 36.29 14.68
CA GLU A 456 12.66 37.56 14.00
C GLU A 456 12.51 37.37 12.49
N ALA A 457 13.34 36.50 11.88
CA ALA A 457 13.19 36.15 10.47
C ALA A 457 11.84 35.50 10.18
N ARG A 458 11.35 34.63 11.08
CA ARG A 458 10.02 34.01 10.96
C ARG A 458 8.92 35.06 10.93
N ASN A 459 8.89 35.96 11.91
CA ASN A 459 7.88 36.99 12.03
C ASN A 459 7.84 37.88 10.77
N ALA A 460 9.00 38.27 10.26
CA ALA A 460 9.12 39.09 9.06
C ALA A 460 8.64 38.35 7.79
N VAL A 461 9.03 37.08 7.62
CA VAL A 461 8.70 36.26 6.44
C VAL A 461 7.21 35.89 6.42
N GLU A 462 6.64 35.48 7.55
CA GLU A 462 5.22 35.10 7.64
C GLU A 462 4.30 36.30 7.41
N ALA A 463 4.63 37.47 7.96
CA ALA A 463 3.87 38.69 7.74
C ALA A 463 3.88 39.10 6.25
N GLU A 464 5.04 39.05 5.60
CA GLU A 464 5.17 39.35 4.18
C GLU A 464 4.46 38.34 3.29
N GLN A 465 4.61 37.04 3.57
CA GLN A 465 3.94 35.98 2.83
C GLN A 465 2.43 36.13 2.89
N LYS A 466 1.88 36.33 4.10
CA LYS A 466 0.43 36.46 4.32
C LYS A 466 -0.13 37.68 3.60
N PHE A 467 0.63 38.77 3.54
CA PHE A 467 0.28 39.93 2.73
C PHE A 467 0.32 39.63 1.23
N CYS A 468 1.43 39.10 0.71
CA CYS A 468 1.61 38.83 -0.72
C CYS A 468 0.54 37.87 -1.27
N VAL A 469 0.23 36.81 -0.52
CA VAL A 469 -0.81 35.84 -0.90
C VAL A 469 -2.18 36.52 -0.99
N ARG A 470 -2.55 37.35 -0.01
CA ARG A 470 -3.85 38.04 0.02
C ARG A 470 -3.96 39.18 -0.99
N PHE A 471 -2.92 39.99 -1.13
CA PHE A 471 -2.94 41.19 -1.97
C PHE A 471 -2.84 40.85 -3.46
N PHE A 472 -1.97 39.89 -3.83
CA PHE A 472 -1.83 39.47 -5.22
C PHE A 472 -2.73 38.29 -5.60
N GLN A 473 -3.51 37.72 -4.67
CA GLN A 473 -4.39 36.57 -4.95
C GLN A 473 -3.62 35.42 -5.63
N ILE A 474 -2.45 35.10 -5.05
CA ILE A 474 -1.58 34.02 -5.50
C ILE A 474 -2.37 32.71 -5.36
N SER A 475 -2.66 32.09 -6.51
CA SER A 475 -3.46 30.86 -6.62
C SER A 475 -4.89 30.88 -6.05
N ALA A 476 -5.65 31.98 -6.19
CA ALA A 476 -7.06 32.05 -5.81
C ALA A 476 -7.95 30.91 -6.39
N ASP A 477 -7.65 30.43 -7.61
CA ASP A 477 -8.37 29.33 -8.26
C ASP A 477 -8.13 27.96 -7.58
N LEU A 478 -6.97 27.78 -6.94
CA LEU A 478 -6.64 26.61 -6.12
C LEU A 478 -7.29 26.69 -4.72
N LEU A 479 -7.44 27.89 -4.16
CA LEU A 479 -8.12 28.10 -2.87
C LEU A 479 -9.63 27.87 -3.01
N ASN A 480 -10.26 28.32 -4.09
CA ASN A 480 -11.68 28.08 -4.36
C ASN A 480 -12.01 26.59 -4.58
N THR A 481 -11.07 25.80 -5.13
CA THR A 481 -11.21 24.34 -5.28
C THR A 481 -10.97 23.58 -3.97
N VAL A 482 -10.34 24.21 -2.98
CA VAL A 482 -10.20 23.68 -1.61
C VAL A 482 -11.39 24.08 -0.74
N GLU A 483 -11.92 25.31 -0.89
CA GLU A 483 -13.09 25.80 -0.13
C GLU A 483 -14.41 25.12 -0.54
N THR A 484 -14.55 24.72 -1.82
CA THR A 484 -15.69 23.89 -2.27
C THR A 484 -15.65 22.46 -1.77
N ARG A 485 -14.53 22.02 -1.15
CA ARG A 485 -14.38 20.71 -0.49
C ARG A 485 -14.51 20.77 1.03
N SER A 486 -14.52 21.95 1.64
CA SER A 486 -14.56 22.10 3.10
C SER A 486 -15.97 22.23 3.70
N SER A 487 -17.02 21.90 2.92
CA SER A 487 -18.40 21.80 3.42
C SER A 487 -18.89 20.36 3.64
N GLU A 488 -18.06 19.35 3.36
CA GLU A 488 -18.34 17.97 3.74
C GLU A 488 -17.46 17.57 4.93
N SER A 489 -18.14 17.08 5.97
CA SER A 489 -17.58 16.66 7.25
C SER A 489 -16.38 15.73 7.11
N GLY A 490 -15.30 16.06 7.82
CA GLY A 490 -13.97 15.52 7.58
C GLY A 490 -13.79 14.03 7.84
N ASP A 491 -13.16 13.36 6.90
CA ASP A 491 -11.92 12.60 7.10
C ASP A 491 -11.26 12.33 5.73
N SER A 492 -9.93 12.15 5.71
CA SER A 492 -9.11 11.69 4.58
C SER A 492 -8.88 12.62 3.37
N GLY A 493 -7.74 13.31 3.38
CA GLY A 493 -7.25 14.14 2.26
C GLY A 493 -6.90 13.33 0.98
N GLY A 494 -7.42 13.78 -0.16
CA GLY A 494 -7.08 13.25 -1.49
C GLY A 494 -5.64 13.59 -1.91
N VAL A 495 -4.76 12.59 -2.02
CA VAL A 495 -3.31 12.80 -2.19
C VAL A 495 -2.83 12.95 -3.64
N PHE A 496 -3.60 12.59 -4.67
CA PHE A 496 -3.11 12.71 -6.06
C PHE A 496 -3.47 14.00 -6.81
N GLY A 497 -4.31 14.87 -6.22
CA GLY A 497 -4.50 16.25 -6.68
C GLY A 497 -3.83 17.29 -5.78
N GLY A 498 -3.87 17.07 -4.45
CA GLY A 498 -3.43 18.04 -3.45
C GLY A 498 -1.93 18.34 -3.45
N LYS A 499 -1.06 17.33 -3.61
CA LYS A 499 0.40 17.56 -3.59
C LYS A 499 0.93 18.33 -4.80
N THR A 500 0.31 18.15 -5.97
CA THR A 500 0.67 18.89 -7.19
C THR A 500 0.20 20.34 -7.10
N VAL A 501 -1.01 20.54 -6.57
CA VAL A 501 -1.65 21.83 -6.28
C VAL A 501 -0.87 22.62 -5.22
N GLU A 502 -0.55 21.99 -4.08
CA GLU A 502 0.26 22.58 -3.00
C GLU A 502 1.69 22.89 -3.46
N ARG A 503 2.29 22.03 -4.29
CA ARG A 503 3.59 22.30 -4.92
C ARG A 503 3.52 23.50 -5.87
N GLN A 504 2.50 23.60 -6.71
CA GLN A 504 2.29 24.75 -7.59
C GLN A 504 2.07 26.05 -6.81
N PHE A 505 1.29 26.00 -5.73
CA PHE A 505 1.10 27.13 -4.82
C PHE A 505 2.44 27.56 -4.19
N ASN A 506 3.19 26.60 -3.62
CA ASN A 506 4.49 26.86 -2.99
C ASN A 506 5.52 27.40 -4.00
N ASP A 507 5.51 26.93 -5.25
CA ASP A 507 6.38 27.43 -6.32
C ASP A 507 6.03 28.89 -6.71
N GLN A 508 4.74 29.25 -6.75
CA GLN A 508 4.30 30.63 -7.01
C GLN A 508 4.66 31.57 -5.84
N VAL A 509 4.41 31.14 -4.59
CA VAL A 509 4.82 31.90 -3.40
C VAL A 509 6.33 32.10 -3.38
N LYS A 510 7.10 31.06 -3.69
CA LYS A 510 8.57 31.13 -3.78
C LYS A 510 9.05 32.13 -4.83
N THR A 511 8.39 32.21 -5.98
CA THR A 511 8.75 33.17 -7.04
C THR A 511 8.66 34.63 -6.55
N VAL A 512 7.71 34.94 -5.67
CA VAL A 512 7.53 36.27 -5.07
C VAL A 512 8.43 36.51 -3.87
N MET A 513 8.54 35.53 -2.98
CA MET A 513 9.25 35.68 -1.70
C MET A 513 10.77 35.58 -1.84
N GLN A 514 11.28 34.81 -2.80
CA GLN A 514 12.73 34.58 -2.95
C GLN A 514 13.53 35.84 -3.29
N PRO A 515 13.10 36.71 -4.23
CA PRO A 515 13.78 37.99 -4.48
C PRO A 515 13.79 38.90 -3.25
N ILE A 516 12.71 38.95 -2.48
CA ILE A 516 12.54 39.85 -1.32
C ILE A 516 13.52 39.51 -0.19
N PHE A 517 13.72 38.23 0.08
CA PHE A 517 14.56 37.75 1.20
C PHE A 517 15.96 37.26 0.77
N CYS A 518 16.40 37.59 -0.44
CA CYS A 518 17.65 37.06 -1.01
C CYS A 518 18.90 37.47 -0.20
N SER A 519 18.84 38.58 0.54
CA SER A 519 19.93 39.12 1.35
C SER A 519 20.12 38.46 2.71
N PHE A 520 19.18 37.64 3.18
CA PHE A 520 19.25 36.97 4.49
C PHE A 520 20.41 35.95 4.56
N MET A 521 20.52 35.09 3.55
CA MET A 521 21.50 33.99 3.54
C MET A 521 22.96 34.47 3.58
N PRO A 522 23.38 35.49 2.80
CA PRO A 522 24.71 36.08 2.92
C PRO A 522 25.02 36.62 4.32
N CYS A 523 24.07 37.31 4.96
CA CYS A 523 24.26 37.86 6.31
C CYS A 523 24.38 36.75 7.38
N LEU A 524 23.59 35.68 7.25
CA LEU A 524 23.71 34.52 8.12
C LEU A 524 25.07 33.81 7.94
N SER A 525 25.59 33.74 6.71
CA SER A 525 26.91 33.16 6.44
C SER A 525 28.03 33.91 7.19
N GLU A 526 27.98 35.24 7.22
CA GLU A 526 28.95 36.06 7.95
C GLU A 526 28.91 35.76 9.46
N PHE A 527 27.72 35.63 10.04
CA PHE A 527 27.55 35.24 11.44
C PHE A 527 28.12 33.84 11.74
N ILE A 528 27.85 32.86 10.87
CA ILE A 528 28.37 31.50 10.99
C ILE A 528 29.91 31.48 10.93
N GLU A 529 30.50 32.25 10.03
CA GLU A 529 31.96 32.37 9.92
C GLU A 529 32.59 32.97 11.18
N LEU A 530 31.94 33.97 11.78
CA LEU A 530 32.38 34.54 13.06
C LEU A 530 32.34 33.49 14.18
N CYS A 531 31.26 32.70 14.28
CA CYS A 531 31.14 31.64 15.27
C CYS A 531 32.23 30.56 15.09
N GLY A 532 32.50 30.16 13.84
CA GLY A 532 33.52 29.16 13.52
C GLY A 532 34.96 29.61 13.82
N LYS A 533 35.26 30.92 13.76
CA LYS A 533 36.58 31.45 14.15
C LYS A 533 36.83 31.38 15.65
N GLN A 534 35.76 31.32 16.46
CA GLN A 534 35.87 31.28 17.92
C GLN A 534 35.96 29.86 18.46
N SER A 535 35.01 29.00 18.09
CA SER A 535 34.98 27.62 18.56
C SER A 535 34.28 26.71 17.55
N ASN A 536 35.01 25.69 17.12
CA ASN A 536 34.50 24.62 16.27
C ASN A 536 33.37 23.82 16.93
N LEU A 537 33.37 23.74 18.27
CA LEU A 537 32.33 23.05 19.05
C LEU A 537 31.02 23.85 19.09
N VAL A 538 31.09 25.18 19.13
CA VAL A 538 29.90 26.05 19.07
C VAL A 538 29.18 25.87 17.74
N LEU A 539 29.91 25.73 16.63
CA LEU A 539 29.31 25.49 15.31
C LEU A 539 28.50 24.18 15.28
N LEU A 540 29.06 23.10 15.85
CA LEU A 540 28.37 21.80 15.96
C LEU A 540 27.14 21.90 16.86
N LEU A 541 27.24 22.61 17.99
CA LEU A 541 26.14 22.85 18.90
C LEU A 541 24.99 23.62 18.23
N LEU A 542 25.30 24.70 17.51
CA LEU A 542 24.30 25.50 16.80
C LEU A 542 23.58 24.69 15.71
N TYR A 543 24.31 23.87 14.96
CA TYR A 543 23.72 22.97 13.97
C TYR A 543 22.77 21.94 14.60
N VAL A 544 23.19 21.29 15.68
CA VAL A 544 22.33 20.32 16.40
C VAL A 544 21.10 21.03 16.96
N THR A 545 21.25 22.20 17.55
CA THR A 545 20.15 22.98 18.13
C THR A 545 19.13 23.37 17.05
N LEU A 546 19.60 23.85 15.90
CA LEU A 546 18.77 24.19 14.77
C LEU A 546 18.09 22.92 14.19
N SER A 547 18.78 21.78 14.13
CA SER A 547 18.15 20.53 13.68
C SER A 547 17.02 20.04 14.61
N LYS A 548 17.19 20.15 15.93
CA LYS A 548 16.17 19.77 16.92
C LYS A 548 14.92 20.63 16.83
N LYS A 549 15.06 21.91 16.48
CA LYS A 549 13.95 22.87 16.39
C LYS A 549 13.18 22.80 15.07
N LEU A 550 13.77 22.26 13.99
CA LEU A 550 13.09 22.06 12.71
C LEU A 550 11.79 21.25 12.86
N HIS A 551 11.83 20.22 13.72
CA HIS A 551 10.71 19.32 13.96
C HIS A 551 9.50 19.96 14.67
N ASN A 552 9.69 21.09 15.35
CA ASN A 552 8.57 21.80 15.98
C ASN A 552 7.81 22.71 15.00
N HIS A 553 8.29 22.86 13.76
CA HIS A 553 7.73 23.77 12.77
C HIS A 553 7.12 22.99 11.59
N HIS A 554 5.96 22.37 11.82
CA HIS A 554 5.23 21.56 10.84
C HIS A 554 4.35 22.36 9.85
N ASP A 555 4.61 23.66 9.66
CA ASP A 555 3.82 24.47 8.71
C ASP A 555 4.38 24.29 7.28
N THR A 556 4.00 23.19 6.62
CA THR A 556 4.52 22.76 5.30
C THR A 556 4.26 23.73 4.14
N GLY A 557 3.45 24.78 4.36
CA GLY A 557 3.12 25.82 3.36
C GLY A 557 3.83 27.18 3.55
N SER A 558 4.71 27.35 4.55
CA SER A 558 5.39 28.64 4.78
C SER A 558 6.73 28.72 4.04
N TYR A 559 7.00 29.83 3.35
CA TYR A 559 8.29 30.15 2.74
C TYR A 559 9.42 30.21 3.78
N PHE A 560 9.10 30.45 5.06
CA PHE A 560 10.08 30.37 6.13
C PHE A 560 10.74 28.98 6.22
N THR A 561 10.03 27.89 5.88
CA THR A 561 10.61 26.54 5.83
C THR A 561 11.73 26.44 4.78
N VAL A 562 11.63 27.19 3.68
CA VAL A 562 12.66 27.27 2.64
C VAL A 562 13.89 28.01 3.17
N ILE A 563 13.71 29.13 3.87
CA ILE A 563 14.81 29.88 4.50
C ILE A 563 15.47 29.04 5.60
N TYR A 564 14.68 28.36 6.42
CA TYR A 564 15.16 27.49 7.50
C TYR A 564 15.95 26.30 6.95
N GLY A 565 15.41 25.62 5.93
CA GLY A 565 16.08 24.51 5.25
C GLY A 565 17.38 24.96 4.57
N SER A 566 17.36 26.12 3.91
CA SER A 566 18.57 26.72 3.31
C SER A 566 19.61 27.06 4.39
N SER A 567 19.18 27.59 5.53
CA SER A 567 20.04 27.87 6.69
C SER A 567 20.68 26.59 7.23
N MET A 568 19.91 25.50 7.32
CA MET A 568 20.43 24.18 7.72
C MET A 568 21.49 23.64 6.76
N ILE A 569 21.28 23.80 5.45
CA ILE A 569 22.26 23.41 4.42
C ILE A 569 23.54 24.22 4.60
N LEU A 570 23.45 25.53 4.84
CA LEU A 570 24.61 26.39 5.05
C LEU A 570 25.44 25.97 6.28
N PHE A 571 24.79 25.68 7.41
CA PHE A 571 25.46 25.13 8.60
C PHE A 571 26.12 23.77 8.30
N LYS A 572 25.42 22.86 7.60
CA LYS A 572 25.96 21.55 7.21
C LYS A 572 27.21 21.69 6.34
N GLN A 573 27.16 22.53 5.31
CA GLN A 573 28.31 22.78 4.42
C GLN A 573 29.53 23.26 5.21
N ARG A 574 29.33 24.13 6.20
CA ARG A 574 30.42 24.62 7.04
C ARG A 574 30.99 23.55 7.97
N ILE A 575 30.14 22.70 8.54
CA ILE A 575 30.57 21.55 9.38
C ILE A 575 31.31 20.50 8.55
N ASP A 576 30.82 20.21 7.35
CA ASP A 576 31.47 19.25 6.45
C ASP A 576 32.87 19.76 6.07
N GLN A 577 33.02 21.06 5.81
CA GLN A 577 34.33 21.66 5.58
C GLN A 577 35.26 21.53 6.80
N LEU A 578 34.74 21.80 8.00
CA LEU A 578 35.50 21.67 9.25
C LEU A 578 35.96 20.23 9.50
N MET A 579 35.06 19.25 9.36
CA MET A 579 35.38 17.83 9.58
C MET A 579 36.36 17.30 8.53
N GLN A 580 36.28 17.80 7.29
CA GLN A 580 37.26 17.51 6.25
C GLN A 580 38.66 18.05 6.61
N ASP A 581 38.73 19.25 7.20
CA ASP A 581 39.99 19.85 7.64
C ASP A 581 40.63 19.04 8.79
N VAL A 582 39.82 18.58 9.75
CA VAL A 582 40.26 17.69 10.83
C VAL A 582 40.76 16.36 10.28
N ALA A 583 40.02 15.72 9.37
CA ALA A 583 40.43 14.47 8.73
C ALA A 583 41.77 14.62 7.99
N ARG A 584 41.95 15.71 7.22
CA ARG A 584 43.22 16.01 6.55
C ARG A 584 44.37 16.21 7.55
N GLY A 585 44.08 16.79 8.72
CA GLY A 585 45.03 16.93 9.82
C GLY A 585 45.50 15.59 10.38
N PHE A 586 44.60 14.60 10.50
CA PHE A 586 44.95 13.25 10.94
C PHE A 586 45.72 12.46 9.87
N GLU A 587 45.31 12.54 8.61
CA GLU A 587 45.95 11.81 7.50
C GLU A 587 47.38 12.31 7.24
N ASN A 588 47.61 13.61 7.33
CA ASN A 588 48.91 14.23 7.02
C ASN A 588 49.79 14.48 8.27
N TYR A 589 49.45 13.87 9.40
CA TYR A 589 50.22 14.08 10.63
C TYR A 589 51.68 13.65 10.45
N ARG A 590 52.61 14.54 10.81
CA ARG A 590 54.06 14.28 10.76
C ARG A 590 54.73 14.68 12.08
N PRO A 591 55.60 13.83 12.65
CA PRO A 591 56.37 14.20 13.84
C PRO A 591 57.37 15.32 13.52
N ALA A 592 57.53 16.26 14.46
CA ALA A 592 58.29 17.49 14.24
C ALA A 592 59.81 17.29 14.03
N LYS A 593 60.39 16.19 14.52
CA LYS A 593 61.82 15.84 14.41
C LYS A 593 62.01 14.33 14.27
N LYS A 594 63.16 13.90 13.69
CA LYS A 594 63.55 12.48 13.63
C LYS A 594 63.74 11.90 15.03
N THR A 595 62.70 11.25 15.54
CA THR A 595 62.61 10.80 16.94
C THR A 595 62.06 9.39 17.00
N ARG A 596 62.18 8.79 18.18
CA ARG A 596 61.52 7.53 18.51
C ARG A 596 60.02 7.81 18.59
N VAL A 597 59.23 7.11 17.78
CA VAL A 597 57.77 7.30 17.74
C VAL A 597 57.14 6.41 18.80
N GLY A 598 56.36 7.02 19.70
CA GLY A 598 55.50 6.34 20.67
C GLY A 598 54.03 6.46 20.28
N ILE A 599 53.14 6.65 21.28
CA ILE A 599 51.70 6.82 21.04
C ILE A 599 51.43 8.19 20.40
N LEU A 600 50.74 8.20 19.26
CA LEU A 600 50.49 9.42 18.49
C LEU A 600 49.39 10.29 19.13
N PRO A 601 49.60 11.61 19.28
CA PRO A 601 48.60 12.53 19.85
C PRO A 601 47.28 12.60 19.07
N ILE A 602 47.28 12.25 17.78
CA ILE A 602 46.07 12.23 16.95
C ILE A 602 45.02 11.25 17.48
N ILE A 603 45.43 10.18 18.17
CA ILE A 603 44.52 9.18 18.74
C ILE A 603 43.73 9.78 19.93
N SER A 604 44.42 10.51 20.81
CA SER A 604 43.76 11.17 21.95
C SER A 604 42.93 12.39 21.52
N GLN A 605 43.38 13.14 20.50
CA GLN A 605 42.61 14.22 19.89
C GLN A 605 41.31 13.71 19.28
N PHE A 606 41.35 12.61 18.54
CA PHE A 606 40.16 11.94 18.03
C PHE A 606 39.23 11.47 19.15
N GLY A 607 39.77 10.79 20.17
CA GLY A 607 38.97 10.32 21.30
C GLY A 607 38.24 11.45 22.03
N ASN A 608 38.87 12.60 22.20
CA ASN A 608 38.24 13.79 22.77
C ASN A 608 37.15 14.35 21.85
N LEU A 609 37.43 14.52 20.55
CA LEU A 609 36.45 15.04 19.59
C LEU A 609 35.22 14.12 19.50
N ALA A 610 35.43 12.80 19.43
CA ALA A 610 34.37 11.82 19.34
C ALA A 610 33.46 11.84 20.58
N ARG A 611 34.02 11.94 21.80
CA ARG A 611 33.22 12.08 23.03
C ARG A 611 32.30 13.31 22.98
N HIS A 612 32.84 14.47 22.62
CA HIS A 612 32.05 15.70 22.55
C HIS A 612 30.99 15.63 21.44
N CYS A 613 31.31 15.05 20.29
CA CYS A 613 30.33 14.88 19.21
C CYS A 613 29.20 13.92 19.62
N GLU A 614 29.51 12.80 20.25
CA GLU A 614 28.49 11.86 20.74
C GLU A 614 27.59 12.48 21.81
N GLU A 615 28.14 13.27 22.73
CA GLU A 615 27.36 14.01 23.73
C GLU A 615 26.40 15.02 23.09
N LEU A 616 26.87 15.78 22.08
CA LEU A 616 26.05 16.77 21.38
C LEU A 616 24.96 16.11 20.53
N PHE A 617 25.27 15.01 19.83
CA PHE A 617 24.37 14.34 18.88
C PHE A 617 23.54 13.20 19.47
N ALA A 618 23.67 12.87 20.77
CA ALA A 618 23.00 11.74 21.44
C ALA A 618 21.47 11.65 21.17
N ASN A 619 20.79 12.79 21.04
CA ASN A 619 19.35 12.91 20.76
C ASN A 619 19.08 13.71 19.47
N SER A 620 19.98 13.64 18.49
CA SER A 620 19.85 14.35 17.22
C SER A 620 19.45 13.39 16.11
N GLU A 621 18.43 13.74 15.32
CA GLU A 621 18.04 12.98 14.13
C GLU A 621 19.10 13.03 13.01
N ARG A 622 20.04 13.98 13.09
CA ARG A 622 21.18 14.10 12.18
C ARG A 622 22.36 13.21 12.59
N ARG A 623 22.16 12.22 13.47
CA ARG A 623 23.19 11.27 13.90
C ARG A 623 23.86 10.55 12.72
N THR A 624 23.12 10.26 11.66
CA THR A 624 23.64 9.62 10.43
C THR A 624 24.73 10.44 9.73
N ASP A 625 24.68 11.78 9.83
CA ASP A 625 25.73 12.64 9.29
C ASP A 625 27.02 12.53 10.12
N LEU A 626 26.90 12.40 11.45
CA LEU A 626 28.03 12.19 12.34
C LEU A 626 28.65 10.80 12.15
N GLU A 627 27.84 9.76 11.98
CA GLU A 627 28.31 8.38 11.73
C GLU A 627 29.20 8.30 10.47
N LYS A 628 28.79 8.97 9.38
CA LYS A 628 29.61 9.07 8.15
C LYS A 628 30.95 9.76 8.40
N TRP A 629 30.98 10.76 9.26
CA TRP A 629 32.22 11.44 9.63
C TRP A 629 33.09 10.60 10.56
N HIS A 630 32.51 9.82 11.49
CA HIS A 630 33.24 8.87 12.31
C HIS A 630 34.01 7.84 11.47
N GLU A 631 33.38 7.27 10.45
CA GLU A 631 34.06 6.36 9.51
C GLU A 631 35.22 7.05 8.79
N LYS A 632 34.99 8.24 8.21
CA LYS A 632 36.03 9.00 7.50
C LYS A 632 37.19 9.43 8.40
N LEU A 633 36.91 9.82 9.64
CA LEU A 633 37.93 10.25 10.60
C LEU A 633 38.80 9.07 11.05
N ILE A 634 38.22 7.88 11.25
CA ILE A 634 39.02 6.68 11.52
C ILE A 634 39.87 6.30 10.31
N ASP A 635 39.32 6.36 9.10
CA ASP A 635 40.08 6.04 7.90
C ASP A 635 41.28 6.97 7.74
N ALA A 636 41.10 8.27 8.03
CA ALA A 636 42.18 9.24 8.08
C ALA A 636 43.21 8.90 9.17
N LEU A 637 42.79 8.47 10.37
CA LEU A 637 43.71 8.02 11.44
C LEU A 637 44.52 6.79 11.03
N PHE A 638 43.89 5.80 10.38
CA PHE A 638 44.58 4.61 9.88
C PHE A 638 45.68 5.00 8.89
N LYS A 639 45.37 5.90 7.96
CA LYS A 639 46.36 6.42 7.00
C LYS A 639 47.46 7.22 7.71
N GLY A 640 47.11 8.05 8.70
CA GLY A 640 48.08 8.82 9.48
C GLY A 640 49.06 7.92 10.24
N ILE A 641 48.56 6.89 10.94
CA ILE A 641 49.40 5.92 11.68
C ILE A 641 50.35 5.19 10.72
N ASN A 642 49.83 4.69 9.59
CA ASN A 642 50.64 3.99 8.59
C ASN A 642 51.66 4.92 7.93
N GLY A 643 51.25 6.15 7.59
CA GLY A 643 52.13 7.17 7.02
C GLY A 643 53.30 7.52 7.95
N VAL A 644 53.07 7.60 9.26
CA VAL A 644 54.15 7.80 10.24
C VAL A 644 55.05 6.57 10.34
N ALA A 645 54.47 5.36 10.35
CA ALA A 645 55.23 4.11 10.43
C ALA A 645 56.18 3.90 9.25
N ASP A 646 55.75 4.27 8.04
CA ASP A 646 56.55 4.18 6.81
C ASP A 646 57.44 5.41 6.55
N SER A 647 57.31 6.46 7.36
CA SER A 647 58.06 7.69 7.17
C SER A 647 59.55 7.54 7.51
N SER A 648 60.41 8.17 6.71
CA SER A 648 61.86 8.28 6.98
C SER A 648 62.21 9.11 8.23
N TYR A 649 61.19 9.62 8.94
CA TYR A 649 61.33 10.39 10.17
C TYR A 649 61.24 9.52 11.44
N SER A 650 60.71 8.30 11.36
CA SER A 650 60.66 7.37 12.49
C SER A 650 62.02 6.69 12.71
N LYS A 651 62.55 6.72 13.93
CA LYS A 651 63.67 5.86 14.35
C LYS A 651 63.21 4.50 14.91
N SER A 652 61.91 4.32 15.14
CA SER A 652 61.32 3.07 15.63
C SER A 652 61.00 2.12 14.47
N PRO A 653 61.10 0.79 14.65
CA PRO A 653 60.68 -0.16 13.62
C PRO A 653 59.22 0.06 13.18
N PRO A 654 58.88 -0.01 11.88
CA PRO A 654 57.52 0.22 11.39
C PRO A 654 56.47 -0.69 12.06
N SER A 655 56.82 -1.95 12.29
CA SER A 655 55.95 -2.93 12.98
C SER A 655 55.62 -2.48 14.41
N VAL A 656 56.58 -1.88 15.13
CA VAL A 656 56.40 -1.36 16.50
C VAL A 656 55.47 -0.16 16.52
N VAL A 657 55.69 0.80 15.63
CA VAL A 657 54.82 1.97 15.51
C VAL A 657 53.38 1.54 15.25
N ARG A 658 53.17 0.56 14.37
CA ARG A 658 51.85 0.01 14.06
C ARG A 658 51.22 -0.68 15.26
N PHE A 659 51.84 -1.69 15.87
CA PHE A 659 51.15 -2.44 16.92
C PHE A 659 50.92 -1.59 18.19
N GLU A 660 51.82 -0.66 18.55
CA GLU A 660 51.60 0.21 19.73
C GLU A 660 50.43 1.17 19.49
N ASN A 661 50.37 1.81 18.32
CA ASN A 661 49.32 2.79 18.01
C ASN A 661 47.97 2.14 17.68
N PHE A 662 47.94 1.00 16.98
CA PHE A 662 46.70 0.26 16.74
C PHE A 662 46.15 -0.39 18.02
N HIS A 663 47.01 -0.77 18.97
CA HIS A 663 46.56 -1.20 20.29
C HIS A 663 45.89 -0.06 21.06
N GLN A 664 46.50 1.13 21.10
CA GLN A 664 45.90 2.30 21.74
C GLN A 664 44.61 2.74 21.05
N LEU A 665 44.58 2.73 19.72
CA LEU A 665 43.35 3.00 18.97
C LEU A 665 42.26 1.98 19.29
N TYR A 666 42.60 0.69 19.41
CA TYR A 666 41.65 -0.34 19.84
C TYR A 666 41.09 -0.06 21.25
N LEU A 667 41.92 0.36 22.20
CA LEU A 667 41.47 0.73 23.55
C LEU A 667 40.54 1.94 23.50
N THR A 668 40.93 3.03 22.82
CA THR A 668 40.09 4.22 22.68
C THR A 668 38.75 3.90 22.02
N LEU A 669 38.72 3.09 20.95
CA LEU A 669 37.46 2.66 20.31
C LEU A 669 36.62 1.74 21.21
N SER A 670 37.26 0.93 22.06
CA SER A 670 36.58 0.07 23.03
C SER A 670 35.96 0.87 24.18
N GLU A 671 36.59 1.97 24.58
CA GLU A 671 36.05 2.92 25.56
C GLU A 671 34.86 3.70 25.01
N LEU A 672 34.96 4.18 23.77
CA LEU A 672 33.91 4.98 23.12
C LEU A 672 32.62 4.18 22.85
N LYS A 673 32.71 2.87 22.56
CA LYS A 673 31.57 1.96 22.30
C LYS A 673 30.59 2.45 21.22
N ILE A 674 31.10 3.10 20.17
CA ILE A 674 30.29 3.61 19.06
C ILE A 674 30.12 2.52 17.99
N GLU A 675 28.87 2.17 17.67
CA GLU A 675 28.51 0.99 16.86
C GLU A 675 29.07 1.02 15.43
N CYS A 676 29.00 2.16 14.72
CA CYS A 676 29.51 2.26 13.34
C CYS A 676 31.04 2.03 13.25
N MET A 677 31.76 2.17 14.35
CA MET A 677 33.21 2.03 14.42
C MET A 677 33.66 0.61 14.83
N ASP A 678 32.73 -0.31 15.09
CA ASP A 678 33.05 -1.66 15.57
C ASP A 678 33.82 -2.51 14.57
N ILE A 679 33.56 -2.33 13.27
CA ILE A 679 34.30 -2.99 12.20
C ILE A 679 35.76 -2.55 12.23
N ARG A 680 36.00 -1.23 12.27
CA ARG A 680 37.34 -0.65 12.38
C ARG A 680 38.02 -1.01 13.70
N ARG A 681 37.29 -1.15 14.80
CA ARG A 681 37.82 -1.66 16.09
C ARG A 681 38.37 -3.08 15.94
N LYS A 682 37.61 -3.99 15.31
CA LYS A 682 38.07 -5.37 15.04
C LYS A 682 39.27 -5.39 14.09
N GLU A 683 39.28 -4.51 13.10
CA GLU A 683 40.39 -4.36 12.17
C GLU A 683 41.67 -3.85 12.86
N SER A 684 41.57 -2.82 13.71
CA SER A 684 42.70 -2.35 14.55
C SER A 684 43.31 -3.48 15.36
N ARG A 685 42.48 -4.35 15.98
CA ARG A 685 42.97 -5.53 16.70
C ARG A 685 43.70 -6.52 15.80
N LYS A 686 43.19 -6.76 14.59
CA LYS A 686 43.84 -7.65 13.61
C LYS A 686 45.18 -7.07 13.15
N ILE A 687 45.23 -5.78 12.80
CA ILE A 687 46.46 -5.11 12.37
C ILE A 687 47.50 -5.11 13.50
N TYR A 688 47.07 -4.83 14.73
CA TYR A 688 47.90 -4.97 15.92
C TYR A 688 48.54 -6.37 16.00
N GLN A 689 47.74 -7.44 15.93
CA GLN A 689 48.24 -8.81 16.06
C GLN A 689 49.20 -9.19 14.92
N THR A 690 48.82 -8.91 13.67
CA THR A 690 49.66 -9.19 12.49
C THR A 690 51.01 -8.48 12.56
N ASN A 691 51.05 -7.26 13.09
CA ASN A 691 52.31 -6.51 13.23
C ASN A 691 53.17 -7.01 14.40
N ILE A 692 52.58 -7.55 15.47
CA ILE A 692 53.35 -8.31 16.46
C ILE A 692 53.98 -9.54 15.80
N ASP A 693 53.21 -10.32 15.04
CA ASP A 693 53.73 -11.52 14.37
C ASP A 693 54.86 -11.19 13.39
N ASN A 694 54.72 -10.09 12.62
CA ASN A 694 55.76 -9.60 11.72
C ASN A 694 57.01 -9.14 12.50
N TYR A 695 56.82 -8.42 13.60
CA TYR A 695 57.92 -7.99 14.47
C TYR A 695 58.67 -9.19 15.08
N VAL A 696 57.93 -10.22 15.53
CA VAL A 696 58.51 -11.48 16.00
C VAL A 696 59.33 -12.12 14.89
N ARG A 697 58.77 -12.27 13.69
CA ARG A 697 59.48 -12.87 12.54
C ARG A 697 60.78 -12.14 12.18
N GLU A 698 60.78 -10.81 12.24
CA GLU A 698 61.93 -9.97 11.84
C GLU A 698 63.01 -9.90 12.94
N TYR A 699 62.61 -9.80 14.21
CA TYR A 699 63.53 -9.49 15.32
C TYR A 699 63.87 -10.66 16.24
N MET A 700 63.16 -11.78 16.16
CA MET A 700 63.50 -13.01 16.89
C MET A 700 64.93 -13.47 16.59
N GLY A 701 65.40 -13.22 15.36
CA GLY A 701 66.72 -13.62 14.89
C GLY A 701 66.85 -15.15 14.81
N ARG A 702 68.10 -15.63 14.81
CA ARG A 702 68.43 -17.06 14.96
C ARG A 702 69.17 -17.26 16.30
N PRO A 703 68.47 -17.36 17.46
CA PRO A 703 69.12 -17.59 18.76
C PRO A 703 69.99 -18.85 18.77
N LEU A 704 69.66 -19.81 17.89
CA LEU A 704 70.37 -21.07 17.66
C LEU A 704 70.89 -21.15 16.22
N GLU A 705 71.57 -20.10 15.74
CA GLU A 705 71.98 -19.93 14.34
C GLU A 705 72.61 -21.15 13.69
N LYS A 706 73.61 -21.80 14.31
CA LYS A 706 74.26 -22.97 13.69
C LYS A 706 73.35 -24.20 13.67
N ILE A 707 72.45 -24.36 14.65
CA ILE A 707 71.44 -25.43 14.67
C ILE A 707 70.42 -25.19 13.56
N HIS A 708 69.93 -23.95 13.43
CA HIS A 708 68.97 -23.59 12.40
C HIS A 708 69.56 -23.79 10.99
N ILE A 709 70.79 -23.33 10.73
CA ILE A 709 71.48 -23.53 9.45
C ILE A 709 71.65 -25.03 9.14
N PHE A 710 72.01 -25.83 10.15
CA PHE A 710 72.18 -27.28 10.00
C PHE A 710 70.86 -27.97 9.61
N PHE A 711 69.75 -27.65 10.28
CA PHE A 711 68.45 -28.24 9.97
C PHE A 711 67.82 -27.69 8.68
N GLU A 712 68.09 -26.43 8.32
CA GLU A 712 67.66 -25.83 7.04
C GLU A 712 68.36 -26.51 5.85
N GLN A 713 69.64 -26.88 6.01
CA GLN A 713 70.37 -27.66 5.00
C GLN A 713 69.83 -29.09 4.88
N ILE A 714 69.43 -29.72 5.99
CA ILE A 714 68.76 -31.03 5.99
C ILE A 714 67.39 -30.95 5.31
N GLU A 715 66.61 -29.92 5.60
CA GLU A 715 65.28 -29.71 5.01
C GLU A 715 65.38 -29.53 3.49
N ARG A 716 66.31 -28.70 3.01
CA ARG A 716 66.60 -28.55 1.57
C ARG A 716 67.08 -29.85 0.91
N ALA A 717 67.86 -30.66 1.62
CA ALA A 717 68.31 -31.95 1.12
C ALA A 717 67.13 -32.94 0.94
N ILE A 718 66.17 -32.93 1.88
CA ILE A 718 64.94 -33.73 1.79
C ILE A 718 64.03 -33.22 0.65
N GLU A 719 63.87 -31.91 0.51
CA GLU A 719 63.12 -31.29 -0.59
C GLU A 719 63.75 -31.59 -1.96
N GLY A 720 65.07 -31.75 -2.01
CA GLY A 720 65.84 -32.20 -3.19
C GLY A 720 65.67 -33.68 -3.56
N GLY A 721 64.77 -34.41 -2.88
CA GLY A 721 64.42 -35.80 -3.19
C GLY A 721 65.14 -36.85 -2.34
N MET A 722 65.89 -36.45 -1.32
CA MET A 722 66.58 -37.39 -0.41
C MET A 722 65.61 -37.98 0.60
N ARG A 723 65.65 -39.29 0.79
CA ARG A 723 64.81 -39.94 1.81
C ARG A 723 65.31 -39.54 3.20
N PRO A 724 64.42 -39.19 4.16
CA PRO A 724 64.81 -38.77 5.51
C PRO A 724 65.77 -39.74 6.22
N GLU A 725 65.66 -41.03 5.91
CA GLU A 725 66.49 -42.11 6.44
C GLU A 725 67.94 -42.10 5.92
N GLU A 726 68.17 -41.49 4.75
CA GLU A 726 69.49 -41.44 4.08
C GLU A 726 70.34 -40.24 4.55
N VAL A 727 69.69 -39.20 5.10
CA VAL A 727 70.33 -37.96 5.56
C VAL A 727 71.46 -38.25 6.55
N GLY A 728 71.22 -39.14 7.52
CA GLY A 728 72.19 -39.45 8.57
C GLY A 728 73.46 -40.19 8.11
N TYR A 729 73.49 -40.69 6.87
CA TYR A 729 74.64 -41.36 6.26
C TYR A 729 75.53 -40.43 5.43
N GLN A 730 75.08 -39.21 5.14
CA GLN A 730 75.89 -38.22 4.47
C GLN A 730 76.94 -37.62 5.41
N GLN A 731 78.18 -37.45 4.94
CA GLN A 731 79.28 -36.96 5.77
C GLN A 731 78.98 -35.58 6.39
N GLN A 732 78.27 -34.71 5.64
CA GLN A 732 77.90 -33.34 6.06
C GLN A 732 76.77 -33.31 7.10
N PHE A 733 75.90 -34.33 7.13
CA PHE A 733 74.79 -34.45 8.08
C PHE A 733 74.97 -35.65 9.02
N SER A 734 76.21 -36.09 9.20
CA SER A 734 76.53 -37.26 10.01
C SER A 734 76.17 -37.03 11.48
N ARG A 735 75.99 -38.13 12.23
CA ARG A 735 75.72 -38.07 13.68
C ARG A 735 76.78 -37.31 14.46
N ILE A 736 78.05 -37.36 14.01
CA ILE A 736 79.18 -36.68 14.65
C ILE A 736 79.05 -35.17 14.47
N GLU A 737 78.68 -34.70 13.27
CA GLU A 737 78.50 -33.27 13.00
C GLU A 737 77.26 -32.73 13.72
N LEU A 738 76.13 -33.46 13.74
CA LEU A 738 74.96 -33.08 14.55
C LEU A 738 75.33 -32.92 16.04
N LYS A 739 76.10 -33.84 16.62
CA LYS A 739 76.55 -33.75 18.02
C LYS A 739 77.45 -32.53 18.26
N LYS A 740 78.30 -32.19 17.30
CA LYS A 740 79.16 -31.00 17.34
C LYS A 740 78.35 -29.70 17.28
N VAL A 741 77.34 -29.63 16.41
CA VAL A 741 76.44 -28.47 16.32
C VAL A 741 75.60 -28.30 17.59
N LEU A 742 75.10 -29.40 18.18
CA LEU A 742 74.36 -29.37 19.45
C LEU A 742 75.25 -28.95 20.64
N SER A 743 76.51 -29.43 20.70
CA SER A 743 77.47 -29.07 21.75
C SER A 743 77.89 -27.60 21.74
N ALA A 744 77.68 -26.91 20.61
CA ALA A 744 77.98 -25.49 20.46
C ALA A 744 76.93 -24.56 21.10
N TYR A 745 75.85 -25.11 21.69
CA TYR A 745 74.81 -24.33 22.39
C TYR A 745 74.43 -24.97 23.74
N PRO A 746 75.32 -24.95 24.74
CA PRO A 746 74.97 -25.38 26.09
C PRO A 746 73.91 -24.44 26.70
N GLY A 747 73.07 -24.92 27.62
CA GLY A 747 71.93 -24.16 28.17
C GLY A 747 72.26 -22.75 28.73
N LYS A 748 73.52 -22.50 29.14
CA LYS A 748 74.00 -21.17 29.55
C LYS A 748 74.07 -20.15 28.39
N GLU A 749 74.44 -20.57 27.19
CA GLU A 749 74.54 -19.67 26.03
C GLU A 749 73.16 -19.33 25.47
N VAL A 750 72.24 -20.31 25.44
CA VAL A 750 70.84 -20.10 25.05
C VAL A 750 70.18 -19.07 25.96
N LYS A 751 70.41 -19.17 27.27
CA LYS A 751 69.93 -18.19 28.26
C LYS A 751 70.46 -16.77 27.98
N LYS A 752 71.77 -16.63 27.71
CA LYS A 752 72.39 -15.34 27.39
C LYS A 752 71.83 -14.72 26.10
N GLY A 753 71.54 -15.56 25.10
CA GLY A 753 70.88 -15.14 23.85
C GLY A 753 69.48 -14.58 24.07
N LEU A 754 68.65 -15.28 24.86
CA LEU A 754 67.29 -14.84 25.20
C LEU A 754 67.29 -13.56 26.05
N GLU A 755 68.24 -13.39 26.99
CA GLU A 755 68.36 -12.17 27.78
C GLU A 755 68.71 -10.93 26.94
N ASN A 756 69.58 -11.10 25.95
CA ASN A 756 69.92 -10.03 25.01
C ASN A 756 68.74 -9.67 24.10
N LEU A 757 67.96 -10.67 23.67
CA LEU A 757 66.75 -10.46 22.89
C LEU A 757 65.68 -9.68 23.69
N TYR A 758 65.46 -10.03 24.96
CA TYR A 758 64.55 -9.30 25.85
C TYR A 758 64.93 -7.82 25.98
N LYS A 759 66.20 -7.53 26.29
CA LYS A 759 66.71 -6.15 26.41
C LYS A 759 66.61 -5.36 25.11
N LYS A 760 66.69 -6.04 23.95
CA LYS A 760 66.52 -5.41 22.63
C LYS A 760 65.06 -5.03 22.39
N ILE A 761 64.11 -5.89 22.76
CA ILE A 761 62.67 -5.62 22.67
C ILE A 761 62.26 -4.47 23.59
N GLU A 762 62.77 -4.47 24.82
CA GLU A 762 62.55 -3.40 25.81
C GLU A 762 63.01 -2.03 25.28
N LYS A 763 64.13 -1.99 24.54
CA LYS A 763 64.62 -0.76 23.89
C LYS A 763 63.81 -0.30 22.68
N HIS A 764 62.99 -1.17 22.08
CA HIS A 764 62.15 -0.82 20.93
C HIS A 764 60.77 -0.31 21.35
N LEU A 765 60.20 -0.83 22.44
CA LEU A 765 58.88 -0.45 23.01
C LEU A 765 58.91 0.76 23.95
N VAL A 766 57.87 1.59 23.95
CA VAL A 766 57.76 2.77 24.85
C VAL A 766 58.03 2.37 26.31
N GLU A 767 58.76 3.22 27.05
CA GLU A 767 59.06 2.98 28.47
C GLU A 767 57.77 2.78 29.28
N GLY A 768 57.66 1.66 30.00
CA GLY A 768 56.46 1.30 30.77
C GLY A 768 55.32 0.68 29.96
N SER A 769 55.53 0.30 28.70
CA SER A 769 54.52 -0.36 27.87
C SER A 769 54.11 -1.73 28.41
N LEU A 770 52.81 -1.90 28.68
CA LEU A 770 52.21 -3.20 29.07
C LEU A 770 52.30 -4.25 27.95
N LEU A 771 52.68 -3.86 26.73
CA LEU A 771 52.82 -4.76 25.60
C LEU A 771 54.12 -5.56 25.60
N ILE A 772 55.10 -5.21 26.45
CA ILE A 772 56.37 -5.94 26.50
C ILE A 772 56.18 -7.41 26.87
N GLU A 773 55.30 -7.69 27.84
CA GLU A 773 55.01 -9.06 28.26
C GLU A 773 54.30 -9.85 27.16
N VAL A 774 53.39 -9.21 26.43
CA VAL A 774 52.64 -9.83 25.34
C VAL A 774 53.55 -10.18 24.17
N VAL A 775 54.37 -9.23 23.71
CA VAL A 775 55.34 -9.45 22.62
C VAL A 775 56.39 -10.49 23.03
N TRP A 776 56.84 -10.44 24.29
CA TRP A 776 57.81 -11.41 24.81
C TRP A 776 57.24 -12.83 24.86
N ARG A 777 56.01 -13.00 25.32
CA ARG A 777 55.33 -14.30 25.33
C ARG A 777 55.20 -14.86 23.91
N GLN A 778 54.91 -14.02 22.93
CA GLN A 778 54.80 -14.46 21.54
C GLN A 778 56.15 -14.83 20.92
N MET A 779 57.23 -14.12 21.28
CA MET A 779 58.61 -14.53 20.96
C MET A 779 58.97 -15.90 21.57
N GLN A 780 58.55 -16.14 22.82
CA GLN A 780 58.77 -17.43 23.49
C GLN A 780 58.02 -18.57 22.81
N GLU A 781 56.76 -18.36 22.44
CA GLU A 781 55.96 -19.37 21.75
C GLU A 781 56.56 -19.75 20.39
N GLU A 782 57.03 -18.77 19.61
CA GLU A 782 57.71 -19.05 18.34
C GLU A 782 59.05 -19.79 18.57
N PHE A 783 59.77 -19.48 19.66
CA PHE A 783 61.03 -20.14 19.99
C PHE A 783 60.80 -21.61 20.35
N LEU A 784 59.77 -21.89 21.15
CA LEU A 784 59.35 -23.26 21.47
C LEU A 784 58.89 -24.03 20.23
N LYS A 785 58.23 -23.35 19.29
CA LYS A 785 57.81 -23.95 18.02
C LYS A 785 59.01 -24.36 17.17
N GLN A 786 60.04 -23.52 17.06
CA GLN A 786 61.29 -23.87 16.36
C GLN A 786 61.99 -25.08 16.99
N LEU A 787 62.09 -25.12 18.32
CA LEU A 787 62.67 -26.27 19.04
C LEU A 787 61.92 -27.56 18.76
N LYS A 788 60.58 -27.51 18.75
CA LYS A 788 59.74 -28.67 18.44
C LYS A 788 59.95 -29.16 17.01
N VAL A 789 60.14 -28.26 16.04
CA VAL A 789 60.45 -28.61 14.65
C VAL A 789 61.80 -29.33 14.58
N TYR A 790 62.85 -28.82 15.24
CA TYR A 790 64.15 -29.50 15.25
C TYR A 790 64.07 -30.89 15.88
N GLN A 791 63.34 -31.05 16.99
CA GLN A 791 63.13 -32.37 17.62
C GLN A 791 62.41 -33.35 16.69
N GLN A 792 61.39 -32.88 15.95
CA GLN A 792 60.68 -33.71 14.97
C GLN A 792 61.59 -34.11 13.80
N MET A 793 62.42 -33.20 13.30
CA MET A 793 63.40 -33.48 12.25
C MET A 793 64.49 -34.45 12.73
N MET A 794 64.96 -34.30 13.97
CA MET A 794 65.89 -35.24 14.61
C MET A 794 65.28 -36.64 14.72
N ALA A 795 64.02 -36.74 15.14
CA ALA A 795 63.32 -38.02 15.26
C ALA A 795 63.15 -38.72 13.90
N LYS A 796 62.90 -37.96 12.83
CA LYS A 796 62.73 -38.51 11.47
C LYS A 796 64.05 -38.91 10.81
N CYS A 797 65.09 -38.07 10.90
CA CYS A 797 66.36 -38.29 10.18
C CYS A 797 67.36 -39.15 10.97
N TYR A 798 67.18 -39.28 12.29
CA TYR A 798 68.09 -40.02 13.18
C TYR A 798 67.35 -40.94 14.19
N PRO A 799 66.52 -41.90 13.72
CA PRO A 799 65.59 -42.67 14.56
C PRO A 799 66.25 -43.52 15.67
N ASN A 800 67.54 -43.85 15.55
CA ASN A 800 68.27 -44.69 16.52
C ASN A 800 69.27 -43.92 17.39
N ALA A 801 69.26 -42.58 17.36
CA ALA A 801 70.36 -41.80 17.94
C ALA A 801 70.28 -41.54 19.45
N ARG A 802 69.10 -41.62 20.10
CA ARG A 802 68.92 -41.22 21.53
C ARG A 802 69.69 -39.93 21.88
N MET A 803 69.68 -38.94 20.98
CA MET A 803 70.30 -37.65 21.18
C MET A 803 69.19 -36.63 21.39
N ASP A 804 69.08 -36.10 22.60
CA ASP A 804 68.19 -34.98 22.91
C ASP A 804 69.00 -33.68 22.91
N LEU A 805 68.36 -32.56 22.57
CA LEU A 805 68.90 -31.25 22.93
C LEU A 805 69.04 -31.21 24.46
N GLU A 806 70.21 -30.87 25.01
CA GLU A 806 70.42 -30.69 26.47
C GLU A 806 69.44 -29.67 27.09
N VAL A 807 68.77 -28.88 26.25
CA VAL A 807 67.70 -27.97 26.63
C VAL A 807 66.36 -28.71 26.55
N SER A 808 65.89 -29.21 27.70
CA SER A 808 64.57 -29.83 27.84
C SER A 808 63.45 -28.78 27.82
N ILE A 809 62.38 -29.03 27.06
CA ILE A 809 61.17 -28.18 27.00
C ILE A 809 60.61 -27.91 28.41
N GLN A 810 60.79 -28.84 29.35
CA GLN A 810 60.28 -28.71 30.73
C GLN A 810 61.12 -27.78 31.61
N ASP A 811 62.44 -27.71 31.42
CA ASP A 811 63.33 -26.85 32.21
C ASP A 811 63.25 -25.39 31.75
N ASP A 812 63.03 -25.15 30.46
CA ASP A 812 62.81 -23.81 29.90
C ASP A 812 61.47 -23.21 30.29
N VAL A 813 60.37 -23.99 30.30
CA VAL A 813 59.05 -23.49 30.77
C VAL A 813 59.11 -23.08 32.24
N LYS A 814 59.93 -23.75 33.06
CA LYS A 814 60.14 -23.42 34.48
C LYS A 814 61.06 -22.21 34.67
N MET A 815 62.13 -22.08 33.88
CA MET A 815 63.07 -20.95 33.92
C MET A 815 62.47 -19.66 33.33
N LEU A 816 61.65 -19.75 32.28
CA LEU A 816 60.98 -18.62 31.65
C LEU A 816 59.82 -18.09 32.50
N ARG A 817 59.17 -18.95 33.30
CA ARG A 817 58.14 -18.55 34.27
C ARG A 817 58.70 -17.95 35.56
N SER A 818 59.93 -18.27 35.96
CA SER A 818 60.46 -17.82 37.26
C SER A 818 60.81 -16.34 37.32
N ARG A 819 61.12 -15.69 36.18
CA ARG A 819 61.31 -14.22 36.14
C ARG A 819 60.02 -13.40 36.25
N LEU A 820 58.87 -13.97 35.88
CA LEU A 820 57.56 -13.38 36.15
C LEU A 820 57.24 -13.34 37.66
N ALA A 821 57.86 -14.23 38.45
CA ALA A 821 57.65 -14.29 39.90
C ALA A 821 58.57 -13.34 40.70
N SER A 822 59.73 -12.94 40.16
CA SER A 822 60.73 -12.14 40.89
C SER A 822 60.65 -10.63 40.65
N GLY A 823 59.81 -10.16 39.71
CA GLY A 823 59.69 -8.75 39.33
C GLY A 823 58.43 -8.02 39.81
N ILE A 824 57.46 -8.72 40.41
CA ILE A 824 56.17 -8.12 40.76
C ILE A 824 56.18 -7.67 42.22
N GLY A 825 56.79 -6.51 42.45
CA GLY A 825 56.48 -5.65 43.58
C GLY A 825 55.49 -4.58 43.11
N SER A 826 54.22 -4.71 43.55
CA SER A 826 53.15 -3.70 43.42
C SER A 826 52.57 -3.44 42.01
N MET A 827 51.48 -4.15 41.68
CA MET A 827 50.19 -3.50 41.37
C MET A 827 49.08 -4.57 41.29
N ARG A 828 48.18 -4.54 42.28
CA ARG A 828 46.89 -5.23 42.24
C ARG A 828 46.01 -4.49 41.23
N TYR A 829 45.75 -5.08 40.06
CA TYR A 829 44.54 -4.90 39.23
C TYR A 829 44.65 -5.84 38.02
N ALA A 830 44.57 -7.14 38.29
CA ALA A 830 44.43 -8.18 37.25
C ALA A 830 43.62 -9.33 37.83
N SER A 831 42.42 -9.02 38.32
CA SER A 831 41.44 -9.99 38.79
C SER A 831 40.05 -9.55 38.33
N GLU A 832 39.90 -9.31 37.02
CA GLU A 832 38.60 -9.14 36.35
C GLU A 832 38.80 -9.27 34.83
N ILE A 833 39.23 -10.45 34.40
CA ILE A 833 38.95 -10.94 33.05
C ILE A 833 38.05 -12.15 33.28
N PRO A 834 36.76 -12.11 32.90
CA PRO A 834 35.94 -13.31 32.90
C PRO A 834 36.56 -14.24 31.85
N THR A 835 37.30 -15.23 32.33
CA THR A 835 37.48 -16.46 31.58
C THR A 835 36.09 -17.05 31.44
N MET A 836 35.48 -16.85 30.26
CA MET A 836 34.36 -17.69 29.85
C MET A 836 34.85 -19.12 30.00
N LYS A 837 34.30 -19.80 31.00
CA LYS A 837 34.37 -21.25 31.10
C LYS A 837 34.02 -21.80 29.72
N ASP A 838 34.81 -22.75 29.26
CA ASP A 838 34.42 -23.69 28.21
C ASP A 838 33.10 -24.34 28.64
N THR A 839 31.99 -23.68 28.34
CA THR A 839 30.69 -24.33 28.19
C THR A 839 30.86 -25.26 27.01
N SER A 840 30.93 -26.53 27.36
CA SER A 840 31.07 -27.64 26.44
C SER A 840 30.20 -27.44 25.19
N VAL A 841 30.78 -27.79 24.04
CA VAL A 841 30.11 -27.88 22.73
C VAL A 841 28.91 -28.87 22.77
N GLN A 842 28.69 -29.56 23.90
CA GLN A 842 27.50 -30.36 24.19
C GLN A 842 26.25 -29.52 24.50
N ASP A 843 26.35 -28.35 25.13
CA ASP A 843 25.16 -27.58 25.57
C ASP A 843 24.46 -26.82 24.44
N TYR A 844 25.17 -26.53 23.34
CA TYR A 844 24.56 -25.97 22.12
C TYR A 844 23.77 -27.02 21.31
N ARG A 845 23.98 -28.32 21.54
CA ARG A 845 23.19 -29.37 20.89
C ARG A 845 21.88 -29.68 21.60
N ASN A 846 21.76 -29.33 22.88
CA ASN A 846 20.56 -29.64 23.69
C ASN A 846 19.46 -28.57 23.67
N LEU A 847 19.67 -27.43 23.00
CA LEU A 847 18.64 -26.39 22.81
C LEU A 847 17.86 -26.52 21.48
N ARG A 848 18.12 -27.57 20.69
CA ARG A 848 17.56 -27.74 19.32
C ARG A 848 16.11 -28.23 19.23
N THR A 849 15.32 -28.19 20.30
CA THR A 849 13.92 -28.70 20.27
C THR A 849 12.95 -27.91 21.14
N VAL A 850 13.08 -26.59 21.23
CA VAL A 850 12.07 -25.76 21.91
C VAL A 850 11.51 -24.70 20.97
N LYS A 851 10.26 -24.93 20.51
CA LYS A 851 9.40 -23.96 19.81
C LYS A 851 9.64 -22.55 20.33
N ALA A 852 10.08 -21.68 19.45
CA ALA A 852 10.32 -20.28 19.73
C ALA A 852 9.24 -19.41 19.07
N VAL A 853 8.99 -18.27 19.70
CA VAL A 853 8.15 -17.21 19.13
C VAL A 853 9.07 -16.06 18.79
N TYR A 854 8.99 -15.59 17.56
CA TYR A 854 9.68 -14.41 17.07
C TYR A 854 8.64 -13.31 16.76
N GLY A 855 9.04 -12.05 16.85
CA GLY A 855 8.20 -10.94 16.42
C GLY A 855 9.00 -9.74 15.94
N CYS A 856 8.37 -8.91 15.13
CA CYS A 856 8.90 -7.66 14.59
C CYS A 856 7.78 -6.64 14.43
N GLY A 857 8.10 -5.36 14.23
CA GLY A 857 7.15 -4.27 14.15
C GLY A 857 7.24 -3.28 15.31
N LEU A 858 6.13 -2.58 15.57
CA LEU A 858 6.00 -1.58 16.62
C LEU A 858 6.20 -2.18 18.02
N THR A 859 7.07 -1.58 18.84
CA THR A 859 7.36 -2.06 20.21
C THR A 859 6.68 -1.23 21.30
N LYS A 860 6.38 0.05 21.05
CA LYS A 860 5.88 1.02 22.04
C LYS A 860 4.62 0.57 22.78
N THR A 861 3.77 -0.21 22.13
CA THR A 861 2.53 -0.72 22.73
C THR A 861 2.78 -1.85 23.73
N GLY A 862 3.94 -2.52 23.68
CA GLY A 862 4.22 -3.75 24.43
C GLY A 862 3.80 -5.03 23.71
N SER A 863 3.38 -4.96 22.44
CA SER A 863 2.92 -6.11 21.65
C SER A 863 3.93 -7.27 21.60
N LEU A 864 5.24 -7.00 21.65
CA LEU A 864 6.29 -8.03 21.62
C LEU A 864 6.66 -8.60 23.00
N ALA A 865 5.87 -8.34 24.04
CA ALA A 865 6.03 -8.87 25.41
C ALA A 865 7.45 -8.71 26.00
N THR A 866 8.19 -7.67 25.59
CA THR A 866 9.60 -7.48 25.96
C THR A 866 9.77 -6.10 26.58
N SER A 867 9.79 -6.05 27.91
CA SER A 867 9.71 -4.80 28.66
C SER A 867 10.88 -3.85 28.43
N SER A 868 12.06 -4.41 28.17
CA SER A 868 13.26 -3.64 27.88
C SER A 868 13.14 -2.74 26.64
N TYR A 869 12.22 -3.03 25.70
CA TYR A 869 11.99 -2.18 24.53
C TYR A 869 11.10 -0.97 24.79
N VAL A 870 10.36 -0.95 25.90
CA VAL A 870 9.44 0.15 26.25
C VAL A 870 9.97 0.98 27.42
N GLU A 871 10.60 0.34 28.41
CA GLU A 871 11.08 1.00 29.63
C GLU A 871 12.34 1.86 29.43
N LYS A 872 13.15 1.57 28.42
CA LYS A 872 14.39 2.31 28.15
C LYS A 872 14.15 3.42 27.13
N ARG A 873 14.45 4.68 27.49
CA ARG A 873 14.37 5.84 26.58
C ARG A 873 15.22 5.71 25.30
N SER A 874 16.23 4.83 25.30
CA SER A 874 17.13 4.57 24.16
C SER A 874 16.73 3.36 23.31
N SER A 875 15.60 2.70 23.60
CA SER A 875 15.16 1.54 22.84
C SER A 875 14.52 1.93 21.51
N PRO A 876 14.72 1.11 20.45
CA PRO A 876 14.16 1.39 19.15
C PRO A 876 12.63 1.33 19.18
N GLU A 877 11.98 2.33 18.57
CA GLU A 877 10.52 2.44 18.53
C GLU A 877 9.84 1.29 17.76
N SER A 878 10.61 0.63 16.89
CA SER A 878 10.20 -0.51 16.12
C SER A 878 11.37 -1.45 15.85
N ILE A 879 11.07 -2.72 15.63
CA ILE A 879 12.05 -3.77 15.37
C ILE A 879 11.81 -4.29 13.97
N SER A 880 12.72 -4.00 13.04
CA SER A 880 12.56 -4.37 11.63
C SER A 880 13.03 -5.79 11.29
N ARG A 881 13.73 -6.48 12.20
CA ARG A 881 14.13 -7.91 12.04
C ARG A 881 13.46 -8.76 13.12
N PRO A 882 12.92 -9.96 12.80
CA PRO A 882 12.29 -10.81 13.79
C PRO A 882 13.24 -11.12 14.96
N VAL A 883 12.83 -10.74 16.17
CA VAL A 883 13.54 -11.03 17.42
C VAL A 883 12.78 -12.05 18.23
N ARG A 884 13.51 -12.92 18.94
CA ARG A 884 12.90 -13.94 19.80
C ARG A 884 12.24 -13.27 21.00
N ILE A 885 10.96 -13.58 21.24
CA ILE A 885 10.19 -13.06 22.37
C ILE A 885 10.55 -13.85 23.63
N GLY A 886 11.37 -13.24 24.50
CA GLY A 886 11.87 -13.86 25.72
C GLY A 886 10.76 -14.33 26.67
N TYR A 887 9.65 -13.60 26.73
CA TYR A 887 8.50 -13.95 27.58
C TYR A 887 7.89 -15.31 27.23
N CYS A 888 7.94 -15.75 25.97
CA CYS A 888 7.37 -17.02 25.53
C CYS A 888 8.24 -18.24 25.87
N VAL A 889 9.50 -18.03 26.29
CA VAL A 889 10.44 -19.11 26.59
C VAL A 889 9.94 -19.92 27.79
N GLY A 890 9.94 -21.25 27.66
CA GLY A 890 9.47 -22.19 28.69
C GLY A 890 7.94 -22.38 28.76
N LYS A 891 7.13 -21.54 28.10
CA LYS A 891 5.66 -21.60 28.13
C LYS A 891 5.02 -22.55 27.12
N LYS A 892 5.83 -23.23 26.29
CA LYS A 892 5.39 -24.21 25.27
C LYS A 892 4.26 -23.67 24.37
N ILE A 893 4.44 -22.45 23.87
CA ILE A 893 3.47 -21.78 23.01
C ILE A 893 3.20 -22.60 21.76
N LYS A 894 1.92 -22.75 21.40
CA LYS A 894 1.43 -23.48 20.23
C LYS A 894 0.65 -22.62 19.26
N LYS A 895 0.15 -21.46 19.71
CA LYS A 895 -0.66 -20.52 18.92
C LYS A 895 -0.25 -19.09 19.24
N VAL A 896 -0.30 -18.24 18.22
CA VAL A 896 0.00 -16.80 18.30
C VAL A 896 -1.05 -16.03 17.52
N ALA A 897 -1.47 -14.86 18.00
CA ALA A 897 -2.35 -13.95 17.30
C ALA A 897 -1.93 -12.50 17.56
N ALA A 898 -1.87 -11.69 16.50
CA ALA A 898 -1.53 -10.27 16.53
C ALA A 898 -2.78 -9.43 16.23
N GLY A 899 -3.18 -8.58 17.18
CA GLY A 899 -4.23 -7.58 17.01
C GLY A 899 -3.63 -6.17 16.78
N PHE A 900 -4.44 -5.12 16.92
CA PHE A 900 -3.93 -3.75 16.78
C PHE A 900 -3.18 -3.32 18.05
N GLY A 901 -1.85 -3.42 18.02
CA GLY A 901 -1.00 -3.04 19.15
C GLY A 901 -1.00 -4.02 20.33
N PHE A 902 -1.56 -5.22 20.19
CA PHE A 902 -1.51 -6.27 21.22
C PHE A 902 -1.33 -7.66 20.62
N SER A 903 -0.84 -8.59 21.44
CA SER A 903 -0.55 -9.97 21.07
C SER A 903 -1.18 -10.94 22.05
N LEU A 904 -1.60 -12.10 21.54
CA LEU A 904 -1.99 -13.26 22.32
C LEU A 904 -1.07 -14.44 22.03
N PHE A 905 -0.75 -15.18 23.07
CA PHE A 905 0.06 -16.39 23.02
C PHE A 905 -0.64 -17.49 23.81
N ALA A 906 -0.83 -18.68 23.23
CA ALA A 906 -1.46 -19.78 23.94
C ALA A 906 -0.61 -21.05 23.92
N SER A 907 -0.52 -21.69 25.09
CA SER A 907 -0.16 -23.10 25.22
C SER A 907 -1.43 -23.95 25.07
N SER A 908 -1.38 -25.25 25.38
CA SER A 908 -2.60 -26.08 25.34
C SER A 908 -3.61 -25.75 26.42
N ASN A 909 -3.18 -25.17 27.54
CA ASN A 909 -4.01 -24.95 28.72
C ASN A 909 -3.95 -23.52 29.24
N GLU A 910 -2.95 -22.74 28.83
CA GLU A 910 -2.70 -21.41 29.36
C GLU A 910 -2.71 -20.37 28.25
N LEU A 911 -3.32 -19.23 28.54
CA LEU A 911 -3.39 -18.08 27.66
C LEU A 911 -2.57 -16.95 28.26
N TYR A 912 -1.87 -16.23 27.40
CA TYR A 912 -1.08 -15.07 27.74
C TYR A 912 -1.32 -13.96 26.72
N GLY A 913 -1.03 -12.72 27.10
CA GLY A 913 -1.03 -11.61 26.16
C GLY A 913 -0.23 -10.42 26.65
N SER A 914 0.05 -9.51 25.74
CA SER A 914 0.84 -8.29 25.98
C SER A 914 0.43 -7.21 24.99
N GLY A 915 0.66 -5.96 25.34
CA GLY A 915 0.35 -4.83 24.48
C GLY A 915 -0.78 -3.94 25.00
N LEU A 916 -1.45 -3.25 24.08
CA LEU A 916 -2.58 -2.37 24.35
C LEU A 916 -3.73 -3.12 25.05
N ASN A 917 -4.34 -2.49 26.06
CA ASN A 917 -5.44 -3.03 26.86
C ASN A 917 -6.48 -1.97 27.28
N ASN A 918 -6.61 -0.90 26.51
CA ASN A 918 -7.56 0.19 26.77
C ASN A 918 -9.04 -0.22 26.77
N PHE A 919 -9.39 -1.31 26.08
CA PHE A 919 -10.73 -1.90 26.05
C PHE A 919 -10.75 -3.30 26.66
N TYR A 920 -9.77 -3.64 27.48
CA TYR A 920 -9.67 -4.94 28.17
C TYR A 920 -9.52 -6.15 27.24
N GLN A 921 -8.99 -5.95 26.03
CA GLN A 921 -8.68 -7.00 25.06
C GLN A 921 -7.65 -8.04 25.56
N LEU A 922 -7.00 -7.80 26.71
CA LEU A 922 -6.14 -8.74 27.44
C LEU A 922 -6.76 -9.21 28.77
N GLY A 923 -8.08 -9.08 28.89
CA GLY A 923 -8.90 -9.75 29.90
C GLY A 923 -9.25 -8.94 31.14
N GLY A 924 -8.66 -7.78 31.43
CA GLY A 924 -9.07 -6.97 32.60
C GLY A 924 -8.16 -5.79 32.93
N PRO A 925 -8.53 -4.92 33.89
CA PRO A 925 -7.81 -3.69 34.24
C PRO A 925 -6.39 -3.97 34.75
N VAL A 926 -5.49 -3.00 34.56
CA VAL A 926 -4.12 -3.03 35.08
C VAL A 926 -4.18 -2.73 36.58
N ASN A 927 -4.06 -3.77 37.42
CA ASN A 927 -3.91 -3.61 38.86
C ASN A 927 -2.41 -3.61 39.17
N ASP A 928 -1.83 -2.43 39.37
CA ASP A 928 -0.50 -2.31 39.96
C ASP A 928 -0.59 -1.42 41.20
N GLU A 929 -0.18 -1.93 42.36
CA GLU A 929 -0.36 -1.31 43.68
C GLU A 929 0.45 0.00 43.85
N ASN A 930 1.27 0.39 42.86
CA ASN A 930 2.23 1.48 42.98
C ASN A 930 2.07 2.68 42.02
N HIS A 931 1.07 2.74 41.14
CA HIS A 931 0.97 3.85 40.16
C HIS A 931 -0.40 4.55 40.11
N LYS A 932 -0.38 5.87 40.33
CA LYS A 932 -1.54 6.80 40.35
C LYS A 932 -2.13 7.15 38.97
N ARG A 933 -1.96 6.33 37.93
CA ARG A 933 -2.64 6.48 36.63
C ARG A 933 -2.88 5.09 36.02
N THR A 934 -4.10 4.82 35.56
CA THR A 934 -4.49 3.62 34.81
C THR A 934 -3.64 3.51 33.54
N GLU A 935 -2.58 2.71 33.56
CA GLU A 935 -1.77 2.45 32.36
C GLU A 935 -2.61 1.64 31.36
N GLN A 936 -2.59 2.05 30.09
CA GLN A 936 -3.38 1.45 29.00
C GLN A 936 -2.70 0.22 28.36
N TYR A 937 -1.58 -0.26 28.90
CA TYR A 937 -0.67 -1.22 28.25
C TYR A 937 -0.18 -2.30 29.22
N TYR A 938 0.06 -3.52 28.72
CA TYR A 938 0.80 -4.60 29.39
C TYR A 938 2.14 -4.84 28.69
N ILE A 939 3.21 -4.27 29.24
CA ILE A 939 4.54 -4.23 28.62
C ILE A 939 5.30 -5.56 28.75
N GLY A 940 5.31 -6.16 29.95
CA GLY A 940 5.83 -7.50 30.20
C GLY A 940 4.66 -8.46 30.31
N GLY A 941 4.50 -9.37 29.34
CA GLY A 941 3.27 -10.14 29.13
C GLY A 941 2.58 -10.67 30.40
N LYS A 942 1.25 -10.80 30.33
CA LYS A 942 0.37 -11.21 31.41
C LYS A 942 -0.28 -12.56 31.08
N LYS A 943 -0.50 -13.39 32.10
CA LYS A 943 -1.36 -14.58 31.99
C LYS A 943 -2.83 -14.17 32.08
N ILE A 944 -3.62 -14.61 31.10
CA ILE A 944 -5.07 -14.40 31.04
C ILE A 944 -5.74 -15.65 31.62
N VAL A 945 -6.56 -15.46 32.65
CA VAL A 945 -7.21 -16.56 33.37
C VAL A 945 -8.51 -16.91 32.66
N LEU A 946 -8.61 -18.14 32.15
CA LEU A 946 -9.84 -18.70 31.61
C LEU A 946 -10.71 -19.30 32.74
N PRO A 947 -12.03 -19.40 32.56
CA PRO A 947 -12.91 -20.02 33.55
C PRO A 947 -12.52 -21.48 33.87
N GLU A 948 -12.73 -21.89 35.12
CA GLU A 948 -12.52 -23.28 35.54
C GLU A 948 -13.32 -24.24 34.64
N ASN A 949 -12.70 -25.36 34.24
CA ASN A 949 -13.24 -26.36 33.31
C ASN A 949 -13.46 -25.89 31.86
N SER A 950 -12.77 -24.84 31.40
CA SER A 950 -12.83 -24.41 29.99
C SER A 950 -12.33 -25.47 28.99
N GLY A 951 -11.56 -26.46 29.42
CA GLY A 951 -10.93 -27.45 28.54
C GLY A 951 -9.66 -26.91 27.88
N LYS A 952 -9.16 -27.62 26.87
CA LYS A 952 -7.91 -27.26 26.17
C LYS A 952 -8.17 -26.16 25.15
N ILE A 953 -7.21 -25.24 24.99
CA ILE A 953 -7.26 -24.20 23.96
C ILE A 953 -7.02 -24.83 22.60
N VAL A 954 -7.98 -24.64 21.69
CA VAL A 954 -7.97 -25.12 20.30
C VAL A 954 -7.37 -24.04 19.39
N ASP A 955 -7.81 -22.80 19.55
CA ASP A 955 -7.38 -21.68 18.73
C ASP A 955 -7.56 -20.32 19.43
N ILE A 956 -6.85 -19.30 18.94
CA ILE A 956 -6.93 -17.92 19.44
C ILE A 956 -6.98 -16.96 18.25
N ALA A 957 -7.72 -15.86 18.39
CA ALA A 957 -7.79 -14.81 17.39
C ALA A 957 -7.83 -13.43 18.07
N ALA A 958 -7.31 -12.43 17.38
CA ALA A 958 -7.24 -11.05 17.85
C ALA A 958 -7.76 -10.12 16.74
N GLY A 959 -8.73 -9.29 17.07
CA GLY A 959 -9.28 -8.28 16.18
C GLY A 959 -8.65 -6.90 16.42
N ARG A 960 -9.42 -5.85 16.14
CA ARG A 960 -8.99 -4.47 16.38
C ARG A 960 -8.80 -4.20 17.87
N LEU A 961 -9.81 -4.48 18.68
CA LEU A 961 -9.80 -4.20 20.12
C LEU A 961 -10.47 -5.31 20.94
N HIS A 962 -10.57 -6.52 20.39
CA HIS A 962 -11.17 -7.68 21.05
C HIS A 962 -10.39 -8.97 20.75
N SER A 963 -10.64 -9.98 21.57
CA SER A 963 -9.94 -11.25 21.57
C SER A 963 -10.94 -12.39 21.63
N LEU A 964 -10.68 -13.45 20.87
CA LEU A 964 -11.43 -14.71 20.90
C LEU A 964 -10.52 -15.86 21.30
N VAL A 965 -11.07 -16.79 22.07
CA VAL A 965 -10.38 -18.01 22.52
C VAL A 965 -11.34 -19.18 22.36
N ALA A 966 -11.00 -20.08 21.44
CA ALA A 966 -11.73 -21.33 21.26
C ALA A 966 -11.11 -22.41 22.14
N THR A 967 -11.96 -23.10 22.88
CA THR A 967 -11.60 -24.28 23.66
C THR A 967 -12.31 -25.51 23.11
N THR A 968 -11.95 -26.69 23.61
CA THR A 968 -12.63 -27.95 23.24
C THR A 968 -14.13 -27.98 23.58
N SER A 969 -14.62 -27.01 24.36
CA SER A 969 -16.02 -26.95 24.79
C SER A 969 -16.74 -25.69 24.33
N LYS A 970 -16.12 -24.52 24.54
CA LYS A 970 -16.75 -23.20 24.35
C LYS A 970 -15.82 -22.20 23.69
N VAL A 971 -16.39 -21.13 23.14
CA VAL A 971 -15.64 -19.94 22.70
C VAL A 971 -15.83 -18.83 23.72
N TYR A 972 -14.74 -18.18 24.11
CA TYR A 972 -14.75 -17.02 25.00
C TYR A 972 -14.33 -15.78 24.22
N ALA A 973 -15.01 -14.67 24.46
CA ALA A 973 -14.72 -13.38 23.85
C ALA A 973 -14.56 -12.31 24.92
N PHE A 974 -13.59 -11.41 24.75
CA PHE A 974 -13.35 -10.30 25.68
C PHE A 974 -12.67 -9.13 24.98
N GLY A 975 -12.84 -7.93 25.53
CA GLY A 975 -12.38 -6.69 24.93
C GLY A 975 -13.52 -5.74 24.59
N ASN A 976 -13.34 -4.93 23.55
CA ASN A 976 -14.37 -4.06 22.99
C ASN A 976 -15.55 -4.89 22.46
N ASN A 977 -16.76 -4.43 22.75
CA ASN A 977 -18.01 -5.01 22.27
C ASN A 977 -18.99 -3.93 21.77
N ALA A 978 -18.52 -2.73 21.42
CA ALA A 978 -19.37 -1.65 20.93
C ALA A 978 -20.17 -2.02 19.67
N GLN A 979 -19.66 -2.95 18.86
CA GLN A 979 -20.31 -3.47 17.65
C GLN A 979 -20.81 -4.91 17.85
N GLY A 980 -20.91 -5.40 19.09
CA GLY A 980 -21.33 -6.78 19.34
C GLY A 980 -20.29 -7.85 19.00
N GLN A 981 -19.04 -7.46 18.74
CA GLN A 981 -17.98 -8.36 18.27
C GLN A 981 -17.50 -9.38 19.32
N CYS A 982 -17.94 -9.25 20.56
CA CYS A 982 -17.78 -10.27 21.60
C CYS A 982 -18.99 -11.20 21.74
N GLY A 983 -20.01 -11.09 20.89
CA GLY A 983 -21.17 -11.97 20.91
C GLY A 983 -22.11 -11.68 22.09
N GLN A 984 -22.16 -10.42 22.54
CA GLN A 984 -22.92 -9.97 23.70
C GLN A 984 -23.66 -8.68 23.36
N ASN A 985 -24.77 -8.40 24.04
CA ASN A 985 -25.55 -7.19 23.78
C ASN A 985 -24.68 -5.91 24.03
N PRO A 986 -24.41 -5.10 22.99
CA PRO A 986 -23.51 -3.95 23.08
C PRO A 986 -24.03 -2.83 23.99
N GLU A 987 -25.35 -2.68 24.13
CA GLU A 987 -25.95 -1.66 25.00
C GLU A 987 -25.76 -1.98 26.48
N LYS A 988 -25.81 -3.28 26.84
CA LYS A 988 -25.62 -3.75 28.22
C LYS A 988 -24.15 -3.92 28.57
N HIS A 989 -23.36 -4.39 27.62
CA HIS A 989 -21.97 -4.75 27.80
C HIS A 989 -21.11 -4.17 26.67
N PRO A 990 -20.84 -2.85 26.65
CA PRO A 990 -20.03 -2.22 25.59
C PRO A 990 -18.57 -2.67 25.60
N SER A 991 -18.07 -3.20 26.73
CA SER A 991 -16.79 -3.89 26.84
C SER A 991 -16.95 -5.13 27.73
N VAL A 992 -16.39 -6.26 27.32
CA VAL A 992 -16.44 -7.53 28.05
C VAL A 992 -15.11 -7.73 28.79
N THR A 993 -15.17 -7.82 30.12
CA THR A 993 -13.99 -7.85 31.01
C THR A 993 -14.08 -8.94 32.07
N HIS A 994 -12.93 -9.37 32.60
CA HIS A 994 -12.85 -10.18 33.82
C HIS A 994 -12.71 -9.25 35.04
N SER A 995 -13.78 -9.06 35.81
CA SER A 995 -13.70 -8.35 37.10
C SER A 995 -13.17 -9.28 38.19
N THR A 996 -12.24 -8.80 39.02
CA THR A 996 -11.79 -9.45 40.25
C THR A 996 -12.89 -9.54 41.33
N SER A 997 -14.08 -8.98 41.08
CA SER A 997 -15.24 -9.06 41.96
C SER A 997 -16.52 -9.38 41.17
N TYR A 998 -16.67 -10.62 40.70
CA TYR A 998 -17.96 -11.25 40.31
C TYR A 998 -18.42 -11.28 38.83
N THR A 999 -17.56 -11.20 37.82
CA THR A 999 -17.94 -11.67 36.45
C THR A 999 -16.86 -12.55 35.82
N LYS A 1000 -17.16 -13.87 35.74
CA LYS A 1000 -16.38 -14.83 34.95
C LYS A 1000 -16.48 -14.45 33.47
N LEU A 1001 -15.42 -14.70 32.68
CA LEU A 1001 -15.43 -14.53 31.22
C LEU A 1001 -16.67 -15.20 30.62
N VAL A 1002 -17.48 -14.42 29.91
CA VAL A 1002 -18.72 -14.88 29.29
C VAL A 1002 -18.38 -15.65 28.03
N HIS A 1003 -19.08 -16.75 27.80
CA HIS A 1003 -18.92 -17.55 26.59
C HIS A 1003 -19.87 -17.04 25.52
N VAL A 1004 -19.47 -17.25 24.27
CA VAL A 1004 -20.30 -16.97 23.10
C VAL A 1004 -21.41 -18.02 23.03
N ASP A 1005 -22.66 -17.58 22.95
CA ASP A 1005 -23.83 -18.45 22.88
C ASP A 1005 -23.92 -19.09 21.49
N LEU A 1006 -23.46 -20.34 21.38
CA LEU A 1006 -23.52 -21.17 20.18
C LEU A 1006 -24.53 -22.31 20.38
N PRO A 1007 -25.05 -22.93 19.29
CA PRO A 1007 -25.96 -24.05 19.40
C PRO A 1007 -25.42 -25.20 20.27
N ASP A 1008 -26.31 -25.88 21.00
CA ASP A 1008 -25.93 -27.02 21.83
C ASP A 1008 -25.22 -28.11 21.02
N GLY A 1009 -24.08 -28.59 21.53
CA GLY A 1009 -23.23 -29.57 20.85
C GLY A 1009 -22.28 -28.99 19.80
N ALA A 1010 -22.22 -27.67 19.61
CA ALA A 1010 -21.25 -27.02 18.74
C ALA A 1010 -19.80 -27.26 19.25
N VAL A 1011 -18.95 -27.84 18.40
CA VAL A 1011 -17.53 -28.06 18.69
C VAL A 1011 -16.70 -27.08 17.86
N PRO A 1012 -16.09 -26.04 18.47
CA PRO A 1012 -15.28 -25.06 17.74
C PRO A 1012 -14.00 -25.68 17.19
N LYS A 1013 -13.76 -25.51 15.89
CA LYS A 1013 -12.56 -25.99 15.18
C LYS A 1013 -11.55 -24.87 14.95
N LYS A 1014 -12.03 -23.70 14.52
CA LYS A 1014 -11.22 -22.51 14.22
C LYS A 1014 -12.00 -21.26 14.58
N ILE A 1015 -11.30 -20.21 15.01
CA ILE A 1015 -11.88 -18.87 15.17
C ILE A 1015 -11.07 -17.86 14.39
N HIS A 1016 -11.71 -16.76 14.00
CA HIS A 1016 -11.09 -15.71 13.23
C HIS A 1016 -11.69 -14.35 13.59
N CYS A 1017 -10.87 -13.30 13.61
CA CYS A 1017 -11.32 -11.93 13.81
C CYS A 1017 -10.93 -11.09 12.60
N SER A 1018 -11.86 -10.30 12.09
CA SER A 1018 -11.65 -9.34 11.00
C SER A 1018 -12.09 -7.97 11.49
N LEU A 1019 -11.14 -7.08 11.80
CA LEU A 1019 -11.38 -5.80 12.48
C LEU A 1019 -12.33 -5.92 13.69
N ASP A 1020 -13.60 -5.57 13.54
CA ASP A 1020 -14.66 -5.61 14.56
C ASP A 1020 -15.72 -6.69 14.28
N THR A 1021 -15.34 -7.76 13.60
CA THR A 1021 -16.20 -8.90 13.27
C THR A 1021 -15.53 -10.20 13.67
N SER A 1022 -16.32 -11.14 14.16
CA SER A 1022 -15.88 -12.39 14.76
C SER A 1022 -16.50 -13.57 14.03
N PHE A 1023 -15.70 -14.61 13.79
CA PHE A 1023 -16.12 -15.84 13.11
C PHE A 1023 -15.76 -17.07 13.94
N VAL A 1024 -16.67 -18.04 13.96
CA VAL A 1024 -16.48 -19.35 14.58
C VAL A 1024 -16.80 -20.43 13.55
N LEU A 1025 -15.79 -21.21 13.19
CA LEU A 1025 -15.93 -22.38 12.33
C LEU A 1025 -16.02 -23.64 13.20
N LEU A 1026 -17.08 -24.40 13.04
CA LEU A 1026 -17.32 -25.64 13.77
C LEU A 1026 -16.69 -26.86 13.07
N GLU A 1027 -16.57 -27.98 13.79
CA GLU A 1027 -16.05 -29.23 13.21
C GLU A 1027 -16.94 -29.83 12.11
N ASP A 1028 -18.25 -29.57 12.16
CA ASP A 1028 -19.22 -30.00 11.15
C ASP A 1028 -19.15 -29.17 9.84
N GLY A 1029 -18.36 -28.10 9.83
CA GLY A 1029 -18.16 -27.21 8.68
C GLY A 1029 -19.06 -25.98 8.66
N ARG A 1030 -19.99 -25.82 9.61
CA ARG A 1030 -20.82 -24.61 9.71
C ARG A 1030 -20.01 -23.43 10.21
N LEU A 1031 -20.27 -22.26 9.62
CA LEU A 1031 -19.61 -21.00 9.92
C LEU A 1031 -20.59 -20.05 10.59
N PHE A 1032 -20.22 -19.54 11.76
CA PHE A 1032 -20.99 -18.54 12.51
C PHE A 1032 -20.26 -17.20 12.53
N SER A 1033 -21.02 -16.10 12.52
CA SER A 1033 -20.52 -14.73 12.54
C SER A 1033 -21.31 -13.84 13.50
N PHE A 1034 -20.64 -12.83 14.02
CA PHE A 1034 -21.22 -11.75 14.84
C PHE A 1034 -20.26 -10.56 14.90
N GLY A 1035 -20.78 -9.35 15.11
CA GLY A 1035 -20.03 -8.10 15.15
C GLY A 1035 -20.59 -7.04 14.21
N LEU A 1036 -19.70 -6.14 13.78
CA LEU A 1036 -19.98 -5.09 12.81
C LEU A 1036 -20.45 -5.69 11.48
N ASN A 1037 -21.41 -5.05 10.83
CA ASN A 1037 -22.00 -5.57 9.60
C ASN A 1037 -22.42 -4.50 8.58
N THR A 1038 -21.90 -3.28 8.72
CA THR A 1038 -22.22 -2.14 7.83
C THR A 1038 -21.93 -2.42 6.37
N ASP A 1039 -20.91 -3.24 6.08
CA ASP A 1039 -20.47 -3.57 4.72
C ASP A 1039 -20.77 -5.02 4.33
N GLY A 1040 -21.61 -5.69 5.11
CA GLY A 1040 -22.00 -7.08 4.88
C GLY A 1040 -21.02 -8.12 5.41
N GLN A 1041 -19.97 -7.73 6.16
CA GLN A 1041 -18.93 -8.65 6.68
C GLN A 1041 -19.45 -9.86 7.46
N THR A 1042 -20.63 -9.81 8.11
CA THR A 1042 -21.17 -10.99 8.80
C THR A 1042 -21.81 -12.01 7.85
N GLY A 1043 -22.09 -11.66 6.60
CA GLY A 1043 -22.67 -12.55 5.60
C GLY A 1043 -24.11 -13.01 5.93
N SER A 1044 -24.86 -12.17 6.66
CA SER A 1044 -26.21 -12.49 7.16
C SER A 1044 -27.34 -12.01 6.25
N GLY A 1045 -27.06 -11.13 5.27
CA GLY A 1045 -28.04 -10.66 4.31
C GLY A 1045 -28.74 -9.34 4.59
N PHE A 1046 -28.35 -8.66 5.67
CA PHE A 1046 -28.83 -7.34 6.06
C PHE A 1046 -27.66 -6.55 6.66
N SER A 1047 -27.69 -5.22 6.59
CA SER A 1047 -26.53 -4.37 6.92
C SER A 1047 -26.48 -3.89 8.39
N GLU A 1048 -27.30 -4.48 9.26
CA GLU A 1048 -27.33 -4.15 10.69
C GLU A 1048 -26.33 -4.97 11.50
N THR A 1049 -25.73 -4.34 12.50
CA THR A 1049 -24.82 -4.96 13.46
C THR A 1049 -25.48 -6.16 14.15
N ASN A 1050 -24.81 -7.31 14.10
CA ASN A 1050 -25.36 -8.55 14.64
C ASN A 1050 -24.50 -9.07 15.80
N TRP A 1051 -24.95 -8.84 17.03
CA TRP A 1051 -24.24 -9.26 18.23
C TRP A 1051 -24.60 -10.68 18.69
N ILE A 1052 -25.60 -11.32 18.05
CA ILE A 1052 -25.96 -12.71 18.33
C ILE A 1052 -25.24 -13.59 17.31
N PRO A 1053 -24.42 -14.56 17.75
CA PRO A 1053 -23.77 -15.51 16.84
C PRO A 1053 -24.81 -16.18 15.94
N SER A 1054 -24.67 -15.96 14.64
CA SER A 1054 -25.61 -16.44 13.64
C SER A 1054 -24.87 -17.21 12.56
N GLU A 1055 -25.51 -18.24 12.01
CA GLU A 1055 -24.93 -19.00 10.91
C GLU A 1055 -24.86 -18.13 9.66
N VAL A 1056 -23.70 -18.12 9.00
CA VAL A 1056 -23.47 -17.38 7.76
C VAL A 1056 -24.38 -17.94 6.66
N GLN A 1057 -25.08 -17.06 5.94
CA GLN A 1057 -26.08 -17.43 4.93
C GLN A 1057 -25.46 -17.42 3.51
N GLY A 1058 -26.29 -17.35 2.47
CA GLY A 1058 -25.83 -17.31 1.07
C GLY A 1058 -25.22 -18.63 0.59
N ASP A 1059 -24.27 -18.54 -0.33
CA ASP A 1059 -23.69 -19.70 -1.03
C ASP A 1059 -22.84 -20.59 -0.10
N VAL A 1060 -22.48 -20.09 1.09
CA VAL A 1060 -21.73 -20.85 2.12
C VAL A 1060 -22.64 -21.77 2.93
N LYS A 1061 -23.95 -21.52 2.95
CA LYS A 1061 -24.89 -22.30 3.76
C LYS A 1061 -25.02 -23.71 3.21
N GLY A 1062 -24.80 -24.71 4.06
CA GLY A 1062 -24.83 -26.13 3.69
C GLY A 1062 -23.50 -26.65 3.13
N GLU A 1063 -22.51 -25.78 2.90
CA GLU A 1063 -21.17 -26.16 2.50
C GLU A 1063 -20.30 -26.55 3.70
N HIS A 1064 -19.40 -27.52 3.50
CA HIS A 1064 -18.45 -27.91 4.55
C HIS A 1064 -17.20 -27.02 4.49
N ILE A 1065 -17.25 -25.88 5.19
CA ILE A 1065 -16.16 -24.91 5.23
C ILE A 1065 -14.94 -25.46 5.98
N VAL A 1066 -13.74 -25.23 5.44
CA VAL A 1066 -12.49 -25.70 6.04
C VAL A 1066 -11.56 -24.57 6.48
N ASP A 1067 -11.67 -23.39 5.85
CA ASP A 1067 -10.89 -22.21 6.22
C ASP A 1067 -11.70 -20.94 5.97
N VAL A 1068 -11.46 -19.93 6.81
CA VAL A 1068 -12.01 -18.57 6.70
C VAL A 1068 -10.93 -17.58 7.13
N ALA A 1069 -10.80 -16.48 6.39
CA ALA A 1069 -9.79 -15.46 6.65
C ALA A 1069 -10.16 -14.10 6.02
N GLY A 1070 -9.78 -13.03 6.71
CA GLY A 1070 -9.89 -11.63 6.29
C GLY A 1070 -9.22 -10.74 7.35
N SER A 1071 -8.55 -9.67 6.95
CA SER A 1071 -7.89 -8.75 7.91
C SER A 1071 -8.49 -7.34 7.90
N GLY A 1072 -9.35 -7.04 6.93
CA GLY A 1072 -10.19 -5.85 6.83
C GLY A 1072 -11.66 -6.23 6.85
N ASP A 1073 -12.44 -5.64 5.95
CA ASP A 1073 -13.88 -5.85 5.84
C ASP A 1073 -14.26 -6.84 4.73
N THR A 1074 -13.30 -7.23 3.87
CA THR A 1074 -13.45 -8.33 2.92
C THR A 1074 -13.14 -9.68 3.58
N ILE A 1075 -14.05 -10.64 3.44
CA ILE A 1075 -13.92 -11.98 4.01
C ILE A 1075 -13.87 -13.02 2.89
N MET A 1076 -13.01 -14.01 3.06
CA MET A 1076 -12.94 -15.17 2.18
C MET A 1076 -13.07 -16.48 2.96
N ALA A 1077 -13.76 -17.45 2.38
CA ALA A 1077 -13.84 -18.82 2.87
C ALA A 1077 -13.59 -19.83 1.75
N VAL A 1078 -13.21 -21.05 2.14
CA VAL A 1078 -13.04 -22.18 1.21
C VAL A 1078 -13.65 -23.43 1.81
N ASN A 1079 -14.37 -24.20 1.00
CA ASN A 1079 -14.95 -25.49 1.40
C ASN A 1079 -13.98 -26.66 1.19
N LYS A 1080 -14.39 -27.86 1.60
CA LYS A 1080 -13.60 -29.09 1.45
C LYS A 1080 -13.35 -29.49 -0.02
N SER A 1081 -14.23 -29.08 -0.92
CA SER A 1081 -14.13 -29.32 -2.37
C SER A 1081 -13.08 -28.42 -3.03
N GLY A 1082 -12.80 -27.25 -2.44
CA GLY A 1082 -11.89 -26.23 -2.95
C GLY A 1082 -12.60 -25.05 -3.62
N ASP A 1083 -13.92 -24.96 -3.46
CA ASP A 1083 -14.70 -23.81 -3.90
C ASP A 1083 -14.47 -22.65 -2.94
N VAL A 1084 -14.28 -21.46 -3.50
CA VAL A 1084 -13.96 -20.24 -2.77
C VAL A 1084 -15.20 -19.37 -2.69
N PHE A 1085 -15.42 -18.74 -1.55
CA PHE A 1085 -16.52 -17.83 -1.30
C PHE A 1085 -15.99 -16.50 -0.79
N GLY A 1086 -16.61 -15.39 -1.18
CA GLY A 1086 -16.23 -14.05 -0.73
C GLY A 1086 -17.43 -13.15 -0.48
N TRP A 1087 -17.31 -12.26 0.50
CA TRP A 1087 -18.31 -11.25 0.87
C TRP A 1087 -17.70 -10.10 1.68
N GLY A 1088 -18.53 -9.13 2.06
CA GLY A 1088 -18.12 -7.92 2.76
C GLY A 1088 -17.77 -6.78 1.80
N LEU A 1089 -16.77 -5.97 2.17
CA LEU A 1089 -16.35 -4.81 1.39
C LEU A 1089 -15.70 -5.19 0.04
N ASN A 1090 -16.08 -4.49 -1.03
CA ASN A 1090 -15.62 -4.66 -2.41
C ASN A 1090 -15.19 -3.34 -3.08
N GLU A 1091 -14.91 -2.28 -2.31
CA GLU A 1091 -14.53 -0.95 -2.82
C GLU A 1091 -13.29 -0.97 -3.75
N TYR A 1092 -12.40 -1.96 -3.58
CA TYR A 1092 -11.14 -2.07 -4.30
C TYR A 1092 -11.13 -3.17 -5.38
N GLY A 1093 -12.32 -3.69 -5.72
CA GLY A 1093 -12.50 -4.71 -6.75
C GLY A 1093 -12.10 -6.13 -6.32
N GLN A 1094 -12.04 -6.41 -5.01
CA GLN A 1094 -11.70 -7.73 -4.47
C GLN A 1094 -12.67 -8.84 -4.92
N LEU A 1095 -13.94 -8.50 -5.12
CA LEU A 1095 -15.05 -9.40 -5.42
C LEU A 1095 -15.76 -9.00 -6.73
N GLN A 1096 -15.12 -8.16 -7.55
CA GLN A 1096 -15.65 -7.67 -8.84
C GLN A 1096 -15.98 -8.80 -9.86
N VAL A 1097 -15.46 -10.00 -9.64
CA VAL A 1097 -15.76 -11.15 -10.51
C VAL A 1097 -17.22 -11.61 -10.42
N VAL A 1098 -17.89 -11.33 -9.29
CA VAL A 1098 -19.27 -11.77 -9.04
C VAL A 1098 -20.26 -10.63 -8.95
N THR A 1099 -19.86 -9.43 -8.54
CA THR A 1099 -20.73 -8.24 -8.50
C THR A 1099 -19.90 -6.94 -8.54
N ASP A 1100 -20.50 -5.86 -9.04
CA ASP A 1100 -19.97 -4.50 -8.97
C ASP A 1100 -20.43 -3.75 -7.71
N ASP A 1101 -21.26 -4.37 -6.86
CA ASP A 1101 -21.70 -3.79 -5.59
C ASP A 1101 -20.52 -3.61 -4.62
N ILE A 1102 -20.48 -2.48 -3.92
CA ILE A 1102 -19.42 -2.16 -2.95
C ILE A 1102 -19.58 -2.97 -1.66
N GLN A 1103 -20.82 -3.27 -1.26
CA GLN A 1103 -21.15 -4.00 -0.04
C GLN A 1103 -21.84 -5.31 -0.43
N ILE A 1104 -21.29 -6.43 0.05
CA ILE A 1104 -21.76 -7.76 -0.31
C ILE A 1104 -22.26 -8.45 0.95
N ASP A 1105 -23.58 -8.38 1.17
CA ASP A 1105 -24.23 -8.85 2.41
C ASP A 1105 -24.35 -10.38 2.52
N PHE A 1106 -24.11 -11.10 1.42
CA PHE A 1106 -24.15 -12.56 1.37
C PHE A 1106 -22.88 -13.13 0.74
N PRO A 1107 -22.30 -14.21 1.30
CA PRO A 1107 -21.27 -15.00 0.63
C PRO A 1107 -21.65 -15.38 -0.80
N ARG A 1108 -20.77 -15.05 -1.73
CA ARG A 1108 -20.87 -15.42 -3.14
C ARG A 1108 -19.78 -16.40 -3.53
N ALA A 1109 -20.14 -17.44 -4.26
CA ALA A 1109 -19.18 -18.39 -4.82
C ALA A 1109 -18.31 -17.71 -5.91
N LEU A 1110 -17.00 -17.73 -5.71
CA LEU A 1110 -15.98 -17.21 -6.61
C LEU A 1110 -15.44 -18.34 -7.49
N ASN A 1111 -15.96 -18.45 -8.71
CA ASN A 1111 -15.57 -19.52 -9.63
C ASN A 1111 -14.35 -19.14 -10.47
N PHE A 1112 -13.16 -19.43 -9.93
CA PHE A 1112 -11.90 -19.33 -10.65
C PHE A 1112 -11.46 -20.72 -11.10
N LYS A 1113 -11.27 -20.94 -12.41
CA LYS A 1113 -10.79 -22.22 -12.97
C LYS A 1113 -9.30 -22.46 -12.64
N LEU A 1114 -8.95 -22.58 -11.35
CA LEU A 1114 -7.58 -22.59 -10.82
C LEU A 1114 -7.19 -23.91 -10.13
N GLY A 1115 -8.02 -24.95 -10.25
CA GLY A 1115 -7.84 -26.21 -9.53
C GLY A 1115 -8.33 -26.12 -8.07
N LYS A 1116 -7.99 -27.13 -7.25
CA LYS A 1116 -8.48 -27.22 -5.87
C LYS A 1116 -7.78 -26.20 -4.97
N VAL A 1117 -8.51 -25.19 -4.50
CA VAL A 1117 -8.00 -24.21 -3.52
C VAL A 1117 -7.93 -24.83 -2.13
N ILE A 1118 -6.85 -24.54 -1.40
CA ILE A 1118 -6.60 -25.11 -0.05
C ILE A 1118 -6.47 -24.06 1.04
N SER A 1119 -6.18 -22.80 0.69
CA SER A 1119 -6.07 -21.69 1.65
C SER A 1119 -6.36 -20.37 0.94
N VAL A 1120 -7.03 -19.48 1.66
CA VAL A 1120 -7.45 -18.15 1.19
C VAL A 1120 -7.17 -17.13 2.28
N ALA A 1121 -6.91 -15.87 1.91
CA ALA A 1121 -6.81 -14.75 2.83
C ALA A 1121 -7.11 -13.42 2.09
N ALA A 1122 -7.62 -12.43 2.83
CA ALA A 1122 -7.85 -11.09 2.30
C ALA A 1122 -7.16 -10.03 3.18
N SER A 1123 -6.51 -9.05 2.53
CA SER A 1123 -6.06 -7.80 3.12
C SER A 1123 -7.22 -6.79 3.17
N GLY A 1124 -6.98 -5.53 3.56
CA GLY A 1124 -8.01 -4.49 3.46
C GLY A 1124 -8.42 -4.15 2.01
N SER A 1125 -7.57 -4.44 1.03
CA SER A 1125 -7.80 -4.05 -0.37
C SER A 1125 -7.46 -5.13 -1.40
N SER A 1126 -6.94 -6.28 -0.97
CA SER A 1126 -6.38 -7.32 -1.83
C SER A 1126 -6.78 -8.71 -1.33
N CYS A 1127 -6.67 -9.71 -2.19
CA CYS A 1127 -6.95 -11.10 -1.87
C CYS A 1127 -5.81 -12.00 -2.36
N ILE A 1128 -5.61 -13.11 -1.65
CA ILE A 1128 -4.61 -14.12 -1.99
C ILE A 1128 -5.18 -15.52 -1.73
N LEU A 1129 -4.86 -16.47 -2.61
CA LEU A 1129 -5.19 -17.88 -2.42
C LEU A 1129 -4.03 -18.78 -2.84
N CYS A 1130 -4.02 -20.02 -2.38
CA CYS A 1130 -3.15 -21.06 -2.91
C CYS A 1130 -3.87 -22.37 -3.19
N THR A 1131 -3.39 -23.09 -4.20
CA THR A 1131 -3.97 -24.34 -4.70
C THR A 1131 -3.23 -25.56 -4.15
N SER A 1132 -3.83 -26.74 -4.28
CA SER A 1132 -3.20 -28.02 -3.89
C SER A 1132 -1.93 -28.33 -4.68
N GLU A 1133 -1.72 -27.68 -5.82
CA GLU A 1133 -0.52 -27.82 -6.64
C GLU A 1133 0.68 -27.05 -6.08
N GLY A 1134 0.44 -26.13 -5.15
CA GLY A 1134 1.47 -25.27 -4.54
C GLY A 1134 1.63 -23.92 -5.23
N LEU A 1135 0.66 -23.51 -6.05
CA LEU A 1135 0.62 -22.22 -6.75
C LEU A 1135 -0.13 -21.17 -5.92
N ALA A 1136 0.37 -19.94 -5.90
CA ALA A 1136 -0.26 -18.81 -5.21
C ALA A 1136 -0.77 -17.77 -6.21
N TYR A 1137 -1.97 -17.24 -5.95
CA TYR A 1137 -2.60 -16.24 -6.80
C TYR A 1137 -3.00 -15.03 -5.96
N SER A 1138 -2.82 -13.82 -6.48
CA SER A 1138 -3.23 -12.57 -5.82
C SER A 1138 -3.98 -11.63 -6.77
N TRP A 1139 -4.88 -10.82 -6.19
CA TRP A 1139 -5.67 -9.79 -6.89
C TRP A 1139 -6.24 -8.74 -5.91
N GLY A 1140 -7.03 -7.80 -6.42
CA GLY A 1140 -7.54 -6.61 -5.72
C GLY A 1140 -6.69 -5.39 -6.06
N SER A 1141 -6.43 -4.49 -5.11
CA SER A 1141 -5.66 -3.26 -5.33
C SER A 1141 -4.47 -3.12 -4.37
N GLN A 1142 -3.59 -2.16 -4.66
CA GLN A 1142 -2.33 -1.83 -3.95
C GLN A 1142 -1.16 -2.77 -4.28
N ILE A 1143 -0.45 -3.30 -3.27
CA ILE A 1143 0.78 -4.06 -3.46
C ILE A 1143 0.45 -5.55 -3.55
N LEU A 1144 0.32 -6.05 -4.78
CA LEU A 1144 -0.15 -7.41 -5.05
C LEU A 1144 0.95 -8.47 -5.10
N GLY A 1145 2.22 -8.07 -5.15
CA GLY A 1145 3.39 -8.98 -5.26
C GLY A 1145 3.98 -9.09 -6.66
N PHE A 1146 3.52 -8.26 -7.60
CA PHE A 1146 3.96 -8.24 -9.02
C PHE A 1146 4.87 -7.06 -9.37
N GLY A 1147 5.33 -6.29 -8.37
CA GLY A 1147 6.12 -5.08 -8.58
C GLY A 1147 5.29 -3.80 -8.71
N PRO A 1148 5.92 -2.68 -9.11
CA PRO A 1148 5.30 -1.35 -9.07
C PRO A 1148 4.29 -1.08 -10.20
N GLU A 1149 4.33 -1.85 -11.29
CA GLU A 1149 3.49 -1.58 -12.48
C GLU A 1149 2.06 -2.10 -12.31
N VAL A 1150 1.87 -3.14 -11.50
CA VAL A 1150 0.57 -3.79 -11.31
C VAL A 1150 -0.01 -3.35 -9.96
N THR A 1151 -0.87 -2.34 -10.01
CA THR A 1151 -1.51 -1.75 -8.83
C THR A 1151 -2.92 -2.26 -8.56
N THR A 1152 -3.61 -2.78 -9.59
CA THR A 1152 -4.98 -3.31 -9.47
C THR A 1152 -5.20 -4.49 -10.42
N LEU A 1153 -5.87 -5.53 -9.93
CA LEU A 1153 -6.31 -6.71 -10.66
C LEU A 1153 -7.71 -7.11 -10.20
N SER A 1154 -8.65 -7.25 -11.13
CA SER A 1154 -10.01 -7.72 -10.80
C SER A 1154 -10.14 -9.24 -10.71
N ARG A 1155 -9.10 -10.00 -11.11
CA ARG A 1155 -9.09 -11.47 -11.10
C ARG A 1155 -7.76 -12.02 -10.56
N PRO A 1156 -7.76 -13.19 -9.92
CA PRO A 1156 -6.54 -13.83 -9.42
C PRO A 1156 -5.51 -14.03 -10.55
N MET A 1157 -4.30 -13.51 -10.35
CA MET A 1157 -3.16 -13.73 -11.23
C MET A 1157 -2.11 -14.58 -10.52
N LEU A 1158 -1.45 -15.47 -11.26
CA LEU A 1158 -0.43 -16.38 -10.72
C LEU A 1158 0.83 -15.60 -10.33
N LEU A 1159 1.26 -15.69 -9.07
CA LEU A 1159 2.57 -15.22 -8.63
C LEU A 1159 3.65 -16.14 -9.18
N ASP A 1160 4.71 -15.55 -9.74
CA ASP A 1160 5.74 -16.30 -10.45
C ASP A 1160 6.45 -17.29 -9.51
N PRO A 1161 6.33 -18.62 -9.74
CA PRO A 1161 6.86 -19.64 -8.82
C PRO A 1161 8.35 -19.47 -8.41
N PRO A 1162 9.27 -19.02 -9.29
CA PRO A 1162 10.66 -18.74 -8.93
C PRO A 1162 10.82 -17.71 -7.81
N LEU A 1163 9.87 -16.80 -7.59
CA LEU A 1163 9.90 -15.84 -6.48
C LEU A 1163 9.91 -16.52 -5.10
N PHE A 1164 9.42 -17.76 -5.02
CA PHE A 1164 9.35 -18.54 -3.79
C PHE A 1164 10.46 -19.59 -3.67
N SER A 1165 11.40 -19.61 -4.62
CA SER A 1165 12.53 -20.55 -4.62
C SER A 1165 13.79 -19.87 -4.06
N SER A 1166 14.31 -20.37 -2.93
CA SER A 1166 15.52 -19.80 -2.30
C SER A 1166 16.81 -20.54 -2.69
N ALA A 1167 16.73 -21.67 -3.39
CA ALA A 1167 17.85 -22.54 -3.76
C ALA A 1167 17.52 -23.43 -4.98
N ALA A 1168 18.54 -23.87 -5.72
CA ALA A 1168 18.42 -24.64 -6.97
C ALA A 1168 17.69 -26.01 -6.87
N ASN A 1169 17.37 -26.48 -5.66
CA ASN A 1169 16.66 -27.74 -5.39
C ASN A 1169 15.32 -27.55 -4.64
N ASN A 1170 14.84 -26.32 -4.49
CA ASN A 1170 13.57 -26.00 -3.82
C ASN A 1170 12.47 -25.79 -4.86
N ASP A 1171 11.35 -26.52 -4.75
CA ASP A 1171 10.24 -26.45 -5.69
C ASP A 1171 9.31 -25.25 -5.47
N GLY A 1172 9.56 -24.43 -4.43
CA GLY A 1172 8.84 -23.20 -4.14
C GLY A 1172 7.37 -23.38 -3.79
N ARG A 1173 6.91 -24.61 -3.53
CA ARG A 1173 5.47 -24.90 -3.39
C ARG A 1173 4.87 -24.28 -2.14
N ILE A 1174 3.84 -23.48 -2.34
CA ILE A 1174 3.10 -22.81 -1.27
C ILE A 1174 2.13 -23.79 -0.60
N LYS A 1175 2.20 -23.85 0.73
CA LYS A 1175 1.33 -24.69 1.57
C LYS A 1175 0.19 -23.88 2.19
N LYS A 1176 0.43 -22.60 2.51
CA LYS A 1176 -0.54 -21.74 3.19
C LYS A 1176 -0.28 -20.27 2.88
N VAL A 1177 -1.34 -19.48 2.77
CA VAL A 1177 -1.27 -18.02 2.59
C VAL A 1177 -1.80 -17.29 3.81
N PHE A 1178 -1.37 -16.04 3.96
CA PHE A 1178 -1.68 -15.17 5.09
C PHE A 1178 -1.87 -13.74 4.57
N ALA A 1179 -2.72 -12.97 5.24
CA ALA A 1179 -2.88 -11.54 4.98
C ALA A 1179 -2.96 -10.79 6.31
N GLY A 1180 -2.26 -9.65 6.38
CA GLY A 1180 -2.52 -8.57 7.31
C GLY A 1180 -3.22 -7.42 6.60
N CYS A 1181 -3.55 -6.33 7.31
CA CYS A 1181 -4.34 -5.23 6.74
C CYS A 1181 -3.71 -4.64 5.46
N TYR A 1182 -2.38 -4.58 5.40
CA TYR A 1182 -1.61 -4.00 4.30
C TYR A 1182 -0.50 -4.91 3.77
N SER A 1183 -0.49 -6.19 4.18
CA SER A 1183 0.58 -7.13 3.84
C SER A 1183 0.02 -8.51 3.51
N MET A 1184 0.75 -9.25 2.69
CA MET A 1184 0.43 -10.62 2.31
C MET A 1184 1.66 -11.49 2.51
N GLY A 1185 1.45 -12.76 2.79
CA GLY A 1185 2.53 -13.71 2.96
C GLY A 1185 2.16 -15.13 2.53
N ALA A 1186 3.18 -15.89 2.18
CA ALA A 1186 3.07 -17.26 1.73
C ALA A 1186 4.11 -18.13 2.45
N LEU A 1187 3.64 -19.26 3.01
CA LEU A 1187 4.48 -20.25 3.68
C LEU A 1187 4.67 -21.44 2.74
N THR A 1188 5.92 -21.76 2.42
CA THR A 1188 6.27 -22.91 1.58
C THR A 1188 6.18 -24.22 2.36
N SER A 1189 6.12 -25.34 1.64
CA SER A 1189 6.13 -26.69 2.23
C SER A 1189 7.41 -26.99 3.02
N GLU A 1190 8.51 -26.32 2.70
CA GLU A 1190 9.81 -26.43 3.38
C GLU A 1190 9.93 -25.56 4.65
N GLY A 1191 8.91 -24.75 4.95
CA GLY A 1191 8.90 -23.86 6.12
C GLY A 1191 9.57 -22.50 5.90
N ASN A 1192 9.82 -22.10 4.65
CA ASN A 1192 10.25 -20.74 4.30
C ASN A 1192 9.02 -19.83 4.18
N PHE A 1193 9.09 -18.64 4.76
CA PHE A 1193 8.00 -17.67 4.70
C PHE A 1193 8.42 -16.48 3.86
N PHE A 1194 7.60 -16.14 2.88
CA PHE A 1194 7.75 -14.98 2.02
C PHE A 1194 6.67 -13.96 2.36
N ILE A 1195 7.02 -12.68 2.39
CA ILE A 1195 6.11 -11.60 2.75
C ILE A 1195 6.33 -10.40 1.84
N TRP A 1196 5.26 -9.65 1.58
CA TRP A 1196 5.26 -8.41 0.79
C TRP A 1196 4.09 -7.52 1.21
N GLY A 1197 4.10 -6.27 0.76
CA GLY A 1197 3.11 -5.24 1.11
C GLY A 1197 3.72 -4.01 1.76
N MET A 1198 2.88 -3.21 2.43
CA MET A 1198 3.35 -2.02 3.14
C MET A 1198 4.11 -2.40 4.41
N ASN A 1199 5.26 -1.78 4.65
CA ASN A 1199 6.17 -2.17 5.73
C ASN A 1199 6.21 -1.15 6.87
N ARG A 1200 5.03 -0.76 7.34
CA ARG A 1200 4.90 0.16 8.47
C ARG A 1200 5.60 -0.42 9.71
N TYR A 1201 6.43 0.40 10.35
CA TYR A 1201 7.20 0.03 11.54
C TYR A 1201 8.11 -1.20 11.37
N GLY A 1202 8.49 -1.59 10.15
CA GLY A 1202 9.28 -2.81 9.94
C GLY A 1202 8.52 -4.10 10.27
N SER A 1203 7.18 -4.07 10.23
CA SER A 1203 6.30 -5.21 10.53
C SER A 1203 6.49 -6.40 9.59
N LEU A 1204 7.12 -6.21 8.42
CA LEU A 1204 7.45 -7.32 7.51
C LEU A 1204 8.66 -8.15 7.97
N GLY A 1205 9.51 -7.63 8.86
CA GLY A 1205 10.65 -8.39 9.38
C GLY A 1205 11.85 -8.51 8.41
N LEU A 1206 11.99 -7.58 7.46
CA LEU A 1206 13.03 -7.63 6.42
C LEU A 1206 14.33 -6.88 6.78
N GLY A 1207 14.36 -6.21 7.93
CA GLY A 1207 15.48 -5.41 8.43
C GLY A 1207 15.49 -3.94 7.99
N HIS A 1208 14.47 -3.53 7.24
CA HIS A 1208 14.18 -2.15 6.87
C HIS A 1208 12.68 -1.87 7.04
N SER A 1209 12.27 -0.61 6.82
CA SER A 1209 10.87 -0.16 6.90
C SER A 1209 10.29 0.26 5.54
N ASP A 1210 11.03 0.04 4.45
CA ASP A 1210 10.53 0.29 3.09
C ASP A 1210 9.52 -0.79 2.67
N ASP A 1211 8.51 -0.37 1.90
CA ASP A 1211 7.49 -1.25 1.33
C ASP A 1211 8.11 -2.31 0.41
N GLN A 1212 7.53 -3.51 0.42
CA GLN A 1212 8.06 -4.65 -0.31
C GLN A 1212 7.10 -5.02 -1.44
N LEU A 1213 7.49 -4.78 -2.69
CA LEU A 1213 6.61 -4.91 -3.86
C LEU A 1213 6.54 -6.33 -4.45
N PHE A 1214 7.50 -7.18 -4.11
CA PHE A 1214 7.60 -8.58 -4.52
C PHE A 1214 7.75 -9.48 -3.29
N PRO A 1215 7.22 -10.72 -3.30
CA PRO A 1215 7.45 -11.69 -2.26
C PRO A 1215 8.94 -11.79 -1.88
N PHE A 1216 9.24 -11.59 -0.61
CA PHE A 1216 10.62 -11.65 -0.11
C PHE A 1216 10.72 -12.51 1.14
N GLN A 1217 11.76 -13.33 1.22
CA GLN A 1217 11.92 -14.29 2.29
C GLN A 1217 12.26 -13.61 3.62
N VAL A 1218 11.52 -13.97 4.68
CA VAL A 1218 11.84 -13.59 6.06
C VAL A 1218 12.88 -14.56 6.61
N PHE A 1219 14.00 -14.02 7.12
CA PHE A 1219 15.10 -14.83 7.65
C PHE A 1219 14.96 -15.04 9.16
N ILE A 1220 14.59 -16.25 9.56
CA ILE A 1220 14.57 -16.73 10.96
C ILE A 1220 15.45 -17.98 11.06
N PRO A 1221 16.26 -18.16 12.12
CA PRO A 1221 17.18 -19.30 12.24
C PRO A 1221 16.51 -20.67 12.37
N GLU A 1222 15.18 -20.74 12.45
CA GLU A 1222 14.37 -21.94 12.61
C GLU A 1222 13.22 -21.94 11.60
N GLN A 1223 12.70 -23.14 11.26
CA GLN A 1223 11.57 -23.26 10.33
C GLN A 1223 10.28 -22.71 10.92
N ILE A 1224 9.56 -21.93 10.11
CA ILE A 1224 8.30 -21.30 10.51
C ILE A 1224 7.17 -22.32 10.38
N LYS A 1225 6.38 -22.45 11.45
CA LYS A 1225 5.18 -23.29 11.50
C LYS A 1225 3.92 -22.51 11.13
N THR A 1226 3.76 -21.31 11.67
CA THR A 1226 2.62 -20.43 11.41
C THR A 1226 2.99 -18.99 11.71
N VAL A 1227 2.25 -18.07 11.10
CA VAL A 1227 2.46 -16.63 11.22
C VAL A 1227 1.13 -15.97 11.59
N SER A 1228 1.19 -14.85 12.29
CA SER A 1228 0.08 -13.92 12.46
C SER A 1228 0.56 -12.53 12.08
N LEU A 1229 -0.11 -11.92 11.10
CA LEU A 1229 0.22 -10.62 10.54
C LEU A 1229 -0.76 -9.58 11.10
N GLY A 1230 -0.29 -8.73 11.99
CA GLY A 1230 -1.03 -7.57 12.48
C GLY A 1230 -0.81 -6.33 11.59
N PRO A 1231 -1.49 -5.22 11.88
CA PRO A 1231 -1.33 -3.96 11.16
C PRO A 1231 0.01 -3.25 11.44
N ASP A 1232 0.57 -3.45 12.64
CA ASP A 1232 1.74 -2.75 13.15
C ASP A 1232 2.88 -3.69 13.58
N HIS A 1233 2.61 -4.99 13.73
CA HIS A 1233 3.59 -6.00 14.10
C HIS A 1233 3.21 -7.39 13.58
N SER A 1234 4.20 -8.27 13.47
CA SER A 1234 4.04 -9.66 13.01
C SER A 1234 4.65 -10.63 14.01
N LEU A 1235 4.02 -11.80 14.16
CA LEU A 1235 4.45 -12.89 15.04
C LEU A 1235 4.71 -14.16 14.23
N PHE A 1236 5.83 -14.81 14.50
CA PHE A 1236 6.24 -16.05 13.84
C PHE A 1236 6.45 -17.14 14.89
N LEU A 1237 5.76 -18.26 14.74
CA LEU A 1237 5.92 -19.43 15.60
C LEU A 1237 6.75 -20.49 14.85
N THR A 1238 7.85 -20.95 15.46
CA THR A 1238 8.74 -21.96 14.88
C THR A 1238 8.33 -23.38 15.29
N GLN A 1239 8.88 -24.39 14.59
CA GLN A 1239 8.50 -25.81 14.77
C GLN A 1239 8.98 -26.46 16.06
#